data_AF-A0AAD9R835-F1
#
_entry.id   AF-A0AAD9R835-F1
#
_cell.length_a   1.000
_cell.length_b   1.000
_cell.length_c   1.000
_cell.angle_alpha   90.00
_cell.angle_beta   90.00
_cell.angle_gamma   90.00
#
_symmetry.space_group_name_H-M   'P 1'
#
loop_
_entity.id
_entity.type
_entity.pdbx_description
1 polymer ?
#
loop_
_entity_poly.entity_id
_entity_poly.type
_entity_poly.pdbx_seq_one_letter_code
_entity_poly.pdbx_strand_id
1 'polypeptide(L)'
;MITDSTYFRSNVDHCRCELLCIEQCGTGALLVVKSDVKFYTMQRESKSDDWVKLVLQRFRSQLPYESSHSQKSHESLDHIKGCIVSLSEHNFAMVVAELASFFKEPSFLSSLSSEKMMLASQSNRNTLATMAKCFEQNPDKCASLPDEILNKQLLPGICQFITQSNGFPLEAEQKALAGRILSHISVHHFSALFNRIVIRLHVLARTEDNSDTGDIELIRHLHVNISSLKILLQESIQVFKSLKKFGQLALVCGLEKAIWNWVENSPEEFAQLQRQPSPELSDYAEKLFDLVDNFAESSKRKAAVWPLQIMLLILCPNTLKQIATGENVLDSCKANKKEFLDHLKKALTSTKTLTEIAAVVCVNLCKVATYMKPEDNSVLCFLVVEILNELKTLLFNASKPFSVGSGSFLTTDALMADCFVSSFRINHRNNQHFDICLQPDSPIIYHLAFVRGTSSIVKEASLSWWPKAEVLHPKGPALRHLFLSACSRVQNAEQEGQQFRLSQNPDLHGWEIQKNSSQVILGVVNLILTPSLPDDIRHEASQALLCFFQSDFIEMWNPVTPIASFWAISSQVMVSFAEFLIGHGSHGTGLLHYLRALTLRKNEFLRKHKEQASIGYHIPICNVAQTKLEEIFLTFLWSPDVETVLISLSCFGHMCNELEIIQNSDSPNEIPTAQDMHVYRSLSDEASKFRSGRAALQRRIMALLRQLDRQTQGNLQAWESTYTKWQKLTYDLANFAKEETSSTMDVQKYLRRKSGSKLNMDNLQAFLNEWTYMTGFLCSLGGVCLTSIQSLRYSY
;
A
#
# COMPACT_ATOMS: atom_id res chain seq x y z
N MET A 1 -10.06 68.97 -28.79
CA MET A 1 -9.26 68.62 -27.60
C MET A 1 -9.48 67.12 -27.36
N ILE A 2 -8.64 66.23 -27.90
CA ILE A 2 -7.47 65.59 -27.22
C ILE A 2 -7.97 64.91 -25.91
N THR A 3 -7.98 63.59 -25.66
CA THR A 3 -7.22 62.40 -26.13
C THR A 3 -7.86 61.10 -25.63
N ASP A 4 -7.73 60.03 -26.43
CA ASP A 4 -7.62 58.57 -26.15
C ASP A 4 -8.22 57.90 -24.88
N SER A 5 -9.07 56.88 -25.08
CA SER A 5 -8.63 55.47 -25.17
C SER A 5 -9.80 54.48 -25.40
N THR A 6 -9.52 53.59 -26.36
CA THR A 6 -10.26 52.44 -26.96
C THR A 6 -10.81 51.42 -25.94
N TYR A 7 -12.09 51.01 -25.92
CA TYR A 7 -12.88 50.17 -26.85
C TYR A 7 -12.21 48.86 -27.32
N PHE A 8 -12.56 47.71 -26.72
CA PHE A 8 -13.26 46.59 -27.38
C PHE A 8 -13.60 45.46 -26.37
N ARG A 9 -14.89 45.32 -26.06
CA ARG A 9 -15.53 44.11 -25.54
C ARG A 9 -15.95 43.25 -26.74
N SER A 10 -15.71 41.94 -26.72
CA SER A 10 -16.70 40.91 -27.11
C SER A 10 -16.10 39.50 -27.27
N ASN A 11 -16.97 38.51 -27.02
CA ASN A 11 -17.02 37.13 -27.51
C ASN A 11 -16.09 36.06 -26.92
N VAL A 12 -16.70 35.13 -26.17
CA VAL A 12 -16.47 33.69 -26.37
C VAL A 12 -17.79 32.95 -26.10
N ASP A 13 -18.51 32.62 -27.18
CA ASP A 13 -19.52 31.58 -27.22
C ASP A 13 -19.29 30.77 -28.51
N HIS A 14 -19.29 29.44 -28.37
CA HIS A 14 -19.28 28.41 -29.43
C HIS A 14 -18.02 28.18 -30.28
N CYS A 15 -17.36 27.03 -30.05
CA CYS A 15 -16.89 26.14 -31.12
C CYS A 15 -16.65 24.71 -30.58
N ARG A 16 -17.59 23.80 -30.87
CA ARG A 16 -17.36 22.36 -31.00
C ARG A 16 -16.57 22.14 -32.30
N CYS A 17 -15.42 21.47 -32.25
CA CYS A 17 -14.83 20.79 -33.40
C CYS A 17 -14.15 19.50 -32.92
N GLU A 18 -14.70 18.38 -33.38
CA GLU A 18 -14.09 17.04 -33.39
C GLU A 18 -12.86 17.05 -34.31
N LEU A 19 -11.80 16.32 -33.95
CA LEU A 19 -10.67 16.07 -34.83
C LEU A 19 -10.28 14.58 -34.77
N LEU A 20 -10.36 13.97 -35.95
CA LEU A 20 -10.10 12.58 -36.30
C LEU A 20 -8.61 12.26 -36.44
N CYS A 21 -8.30 10.98 -36.18
CA CYS A 21 -7.20 10.12 -36.66
C CYS A 21 -5.92 10.78 -37.21
N ILE A 22 -4.79 10.48 -36.55
CA ILE A 22 -3.46 10.49 -37.15
C ILE A 22 -3.20 9.07 -37.69
N GLU A 23 -3.29 8.88 -39.01
CA GLU A 23 -2.69 7.73 -39.69
C GLU A 23 -1.25 8.06 -40.12
N GLN A 24 -0.39 7.05 -40.04
CA GLN A 24 1.00 7.08 -40.43
C GLN A 24 1.18 7.49 -41.91
N CYS A 25 2.04 8.48 -42.16
CA CYS A 25 2.82 8.52 -43.38
C CYS A 25 4.15 9.23 -43.11
N GLY A 26 5.25 8.50 -43.35
CA GLY A 26 6.59 9.07 -43.34
C GLY A 26 6.68 10.17 -44.40
N THR A 27 7.39 11.25 -44.05
CA THR A 27 7.66 12.46 -44.86
C THR A 27 6.56 13.54 -44.89
N GLY A 28 6.59 14.43 -43.89
CA GLY A 28 6.09 15.82 -43.98
C GLY A 28 4.61 16.03 -43.62
N ALA A 29 4.35 16.71 -42.50
CA ALA A 29 3.00 17.13 -42.12
C ALA A 29 2.55 18.32 -42.97
N LEU A 30 1.41 18.17 -43.66
CA LEU A 30 0.72 19.21 -44.41
C LEU A 30 -0.54 19.61 -43.62
N LEU A 31 -0.55 20.82 -43.06
CA LEU A 31 -1.73 21.44 -42.44
C LEU A 31 -2.58 22.06 -43.54
N VAL A 32 -3.72 21.44 -43.89
CA VAL A 32 -4.72 22.05 -44.77
C VAL A 32 -5.84 22.63 -43.91
N VAL A 33 -5.82 23.94 -43.70
CA VAL A 33 -6.98 24.72 -43.23
C VAL A 33 -7.70 25.25 -44.46
N LYS A 34 -8.95 24.83 -44.66
CA LYS A 34 -9.77 25.25 -45.80
C LYS A 34 -10.42 26.61 -45.53
N SER A 35 -9.68 27.68 -45.77
CA SER A 35 -10.13 28.90 -46.50
C SER A 35 -9.10 30.01 -46.34
N ASP A 36 -8.69 30.59 -47.47
CA ASP A 36 -7.73 31.67 -47.69
C ASP A 36 -6.24 31.31 -47.61
N VAL A 37 -5.75 30.92 -48.78
CA VAL A 37 -4.33 30.82 -49.14
C VAL A 37 -3.65 32.18 -48.96
N LYS A 38 -2.82 32.31 -47.93
CA LYS A 38 -1.69 33.24 -47.93
C LYS A 38 -0.42 32.45 -47.67
N PHE A 39 0.44 32.39 -48.69
CA PHE A 39 1.79 31.86 -48.60
C PHE A 39 2.60 32.71 -47.62
N TYR A 40 2.84 32.19 -46.41
CA TYR A 40 3.98 32.59 -45.62
C TYR A 40 5.02 31.48 -45.73
N THR A 41 6.03 31.72 -46.56
CA THR A 41 7.32 31.04 -46.45
C THR A 41 7.92 31.39 -45.10
N MET A 42 7.64 30.59 -44.06
CA MET A 42 8.39 30.66 -42.82
C MET A 42 9.77 30.05 -43.06
N GLN A 43 10.77 30.92 -42.95
CA GLN A 43 12.18 30.59 -42.87
C GLN A 43 12.38 29.48 -41.82
N ARG A 44 13.05 28.41 -42.25
CA ARG A 44 13.69 27.42 -41.37
C ARG A 44 14.73 28.15 -40.54
N GLU A 45 14.44 28.42 -39.26
CA GLU A 45 15.41 28.52 -38.17
C GLU A 45 14.64 28.80 -36.85
N SER A 46 14.79 27.91 -35.85
CA SER A 46 14.54 28.11 -34.39
C SER A 46 13.25 27.67 -33.65
N LYS A 47 12.32 26.84 -34.17
CA LYS A 47 11.14 26.36 -33.37
C LYS A 47 10.78 24.87 -33.52
N SER A 48 11.77 23.98 -33.43
CA SER A 48 11.56 22.53 -33.59
C SER A 48 10.90 21.85 -32.38
N ASP A 49 11.10 22.36 -31.16
CA ASP A 49 10.85 21.54 -29.94
C ASP A 49 9.71 22.07 -29.05
N ASP A 50 9.12 23.23 -29.40
CA ASP A 50 8.06 23.87 -28.59
C ASP A 50 6.82 22.98 -28.45
N TRP A 51 6.51 22.17 -29.47
CA TRP A 51 5.38 21.27 -29.46
C TRP A 51 5.60 20.05 -28.53
N VAL A 52 6.84 19.58 -28.36
CA VAL A 52 7.19 18.51 -27.42
C VAL A 52 6.88 18.95 -25.98
N LYS A 53 7.25 20.20 -25.65
CA LYS A 53 6.92 20.82 -24.36
C LYS A 53 5.41 20.94 -24.14
N LEU A 54 4.64 21.29 -25.18
CA LEU A 54 3.18 21.38 -25.09
C LEU A 54 2.54 20.02 -24.78
N VAL A 55 2.99 18.93 -25.41
CA VAL A 55 2.50 17.57 -25.12
C VAL A 55 2.82 17.17 -23.68
N LEU A 56 4.04 17.42 -23.22
CA LEU A 56 4.47 17.15 -21.84
C LEU A 56 3.70 17.98 -20.81
N GLN A 57 3.41 19.25 -21.12
CA GLN A 57 2.60 20.12 -20.27
C GLN A 57 1.15 19.63 -20.18
N ARG A 58 0.57 19.16 -21.30
CA ARG A 58 -0.76 18.54 -21.31
C ARG A 58 -0.80 17.24 -20.51
N PHE A 59 0.25 16.43 -20.58
CA PHE A 59 0.38 15.26 -19.72
C PHE A 59 0.41 15.65 -18.24
N ARG A 60 1.22 16.65 -17.88
CA ARG A 60 1.31 17.16 -16.51
C ARG A 60 -0.04 17.67 -15.98
N SER A 61 -0.82 18.40 -16.78
CA SER A 61 -2.12 18.94 -16.34
C SER A 61 -3.22 17.88 -16.16
N GLN A 62 -3.02 16.68 -16.72
CA GLN A 62 -3.91 15.53 -16.56
C GLN A 62 -3.45 14.55 -15.47
N LEU A 63 -2.28 14.75 -14.86
CA LEU A 63 -1.85 13.93 -13.73
C LEU A 63 -2.83 14.10 -12.55
N PRO A 64 -3.16 13.02 -11.80
CA PRO A 64 -4.17 13.07 -10.75
C PRO A 64 -4.00 14.21 -9.74
N TYR A 65 -2.77 14.53 -9.35
CA TYR A 65 -2.47 15.59 -8.39
C TYR A 65 -2.76 16.99 -8.95
N GLU A 66 -2.34 17.26 -10.19
CA GLU A 66 -2.55 18.53 -10.89
C GLU A 66 -3.98 18.72 -11.42
N SER A 67 -4.69 17.62 -11.73
CA SER A 67 -6.01 17.63 -12.35
C SER A 67 -7.13 18.18 -11.47
N SER A 68 -6.88 18.34 -10.16
CA SER A 68 -7.81 18.95 -9.21
C SER A 68 -8.14 20.43 -9.53
N HIS A 69 -7.35 21.07 -10.40
CA HIS A 69 -7.53 22.48 -10.81
C HIS A 69 -7.89 22.69 -12.30
N SER A 70 -7.96 21.64 -13.13
CA SER A 70 -8.14 21.76 -14.59
C SER A 70 -9.49 21.22 -15.09
N GLN A 71 -10.09 21.90 -16.07
CA GLN A 71 -11.31 21.44 -16.74
C GLN A 71 -11.03 20.09 -17.42
N LYS A 72 -11.89 19.08 -17.19
CA LYS A 72 -11.77 17.72 -17.73
C LYS A 72 -11.66 17.75 -19.26
N SER A 73 -10.47 17.51 -19.81
CA SER A 73 -10.27 17.23 -21.23
C SER A 73 -10.78 15.82 -21.57
N HIS A 74 -11.39 15.67 -22.75
CA HIS A 74 -11.96 14.40 -23.23
C HIS A 74 -10.93 13.33 -23.65
N GLU A 75 -9.64 13.66 -23.71
CA GLU A 75 -8.57 12.73 -24.10
C GLU A 75 -8.16 11.82 -22.93
N SER A 76 -8.08 10.50 -23.17
CA SER A 76 -7.63 9.54 -22.16
C SER A 76 -6.14 9.72 -21.86
N LEU A 77 -5.77 9.75 -20.58
CA LEU A 77 -4.38 9.83 -20.12
C LEU A 77 -3.45 8.79 -20.80
N ASP A 78 -3.96 7.58 -21.06
CA ASP A 78 -3.18 6.51 -21.69
C ASP A 78 -2.81 6.79 -23.15
N HIS A 79 -3.64 7.55 -23.87
CA HIS A 79 -3.31 8.01 -25.22
C HIS A 79 -2.11 8.97 -25.17
N ILE A 80 -2.11 9.93 -24.23
CA ILE A 80 -1.01 10.88 -24.07
C ILE A 80 0.28 10.19 -23.64
N LYS A 81 0.20 9.18 -22.76
CA LYS A 81 1.35 8.33 -22.43
C LYS A 81 1.95 7.69 -23.68
N GLY A 82 1.09 7.13 -24.55
CA GLY A 82 1.51 6.55 -25.83
C GLY A 82 2.23 7.56 -26.72
N CYS A 83 1.67 8.77 -26.84
CA CYS A 83 2.31 9.85 -27.59
C CYS A 83 3.69 10.19 -27.03
N ILE A 84 3.83 10.42 -25.71
CA ILE A 84 5.12 10.75 -25.07
C ILE A 84 6.17 9.67 -25.33
N VAL A 85 5.77 8.41 -25.26
CA VAL A 85 6.63 7.26 -25.52
C VAL A 85 7.14 7.29 -26.97
N SER A 86 6.27 7.52 -27.97
CA SER A 86 6.70 7.73 -29.36
C SER A 86 7.56 8.98 -29.56
N LEU A 87 7.30 10.07 -28.83
CA LEU A 87 8.14 11.29 -28.89
C LEU A 87 9.56 11.06 -28.41
N SER A 88 9.74 10.13 -27.48
CA SER A 88 11.05 9.81 -26.93
C SER A 88 12.00 9.20 -27.97
N GLU A 89 11.51 8.71 -29.11
CA GLU A 89 12.34 8.21 -30.23
C GLU A 89 13.28 9.28 -30.81
N HIS A 90 12.82 10.53 -30.86
CA HIS A 90 13.56 11.64 -31.47
C HIS A 90 14.02 12.69 -30.46
N ASN A 91 13.31 12.85 -29.33
CA ASN A 91 13.58 13.90 -28.34
C ASN A 91 13.88 13.32 -26.94
N PHE A 92 14.53 12.16 -26.89
CA PHE A 92 14.72 11.36 -25.67
C PHE A 92 15.18 12.18 -24.46
N ALA A 93 16.29 12.90 -24.57
CA ALA A 93 16.88 13.64 -23.46
C ALA A 93 15.94 14.73 -22.90
N MET A 94 15.25 15.46 -23.77
CA MET A 94 14.26 16.47 -23.37
C MET A 94 13.05 15.83 -22.69
N VAL A 95 12.53 14.73 -23.25
CA VAL A 95 11.36 14.03 -22.71
C VAL A 95 11.66 13.50 -21.31
N VAL A 96 12.76 12.79 -21.11
CA VAL A 96 13.08 12.22 -19.78
C VAL A 96 13.44 13.29 -18.75
N ALA A 97 14.11 14.37 -19.17
CA ALA A 97 14.39 15.54 -18.33
C ALA A 97 13.10 16.18 -17.79
N GLU A 98 12.16 16.47 -18.69
CA GLU A 98 10.87 17.07 -18.31
C GLU A 98 10.03 16.13 -17.46
N LEU A 99 9.96 14.83 -17.81
CA LEU A 99 9.25 13.85 -16.97
C LEU A 99 9.85 13.76 -15.56
N ALA A 100 11.18 13.84 -15.41
CA ALA A 100 11.82 13.86 -14.09
C ALA A 100 11.43 15.09 -13.26
N SER A 101 11.22 16.23 -13.91
CA SER A 101 10.72 17.45 -13.24
C SER A 101 9.30 17.30 -12.67
N PHE A 102 8.54 16.28 -13.09
CA PHE A 102 7.17 16.05 -12.62
C PHE A 102 7.11 15.20 -11.35
N PHE A 103 8.24 14.64 -10.89
CA PHE A 103 8.30 13.85 -9.68
C PHE A 103 8.05 14.69 -8.42
N LYS A 104 7.24 14.15 -7.51
CA LYS A 104 7.02 14.68 -6.18
C LYS A 104 7.91 13.89 -5.23
N GLU A 105 8.85 14.57 -4.58
CA GLU A 105 9.83 13.92 -3.70
C GLU A 105 9.14 13.12 -2.57
N PRO A 106 9.68 11.96 -2.16
CA PRO A 106 9.06 11.15 -1.10
C PRO A 106 8.93 11.88 0.24
N SER A 107 9.86 12.76 0.57
CA SER A 107 9.80 13.67 1.73
C SER A 107 8.60 14.62 1.63
N PHE A 108 8.39 15.21 0.46
CA PHE A 108 7.25 16.08 0.18
C PHE A 108 5.93 15.30 0.25
N LEU A 109 5.85 14.09 -0.31
CA LEU A 109 4.66 13.24 -0.19
C LEU A 109 4.24 13.04 1.26
N SER A 110 5.20 12.78 2.13
CA SER A 110 4.97 12.51 3.56
C SER A 110 4.44 13.73 4.33
N SER A 111 4.59 14.94 3.77
CA SER A 111 4.06 16.18 4.35
C SER A 111 2.63 16.51 3.91
N LEU A 112 2.08 15.79 2.94
CA LEU A 112 0.74 16.03 2.38
C LEU A 112 -0.36 15.37 3.22
N SER A 113 -1.59 15.88 3.10
CA SER A 113 -2.77 15.18 3.60
C SER A 113 -2.97 13.84 2.88
N SER A 114 -3.62 12.87 3.53
CA SER A 114 -3.80 11.51 2.99
C SER A 114 -4.38 11.48 1.56
N GLU A 115 -5.40 12.29 1.29
CA GLU A 115 -6.01 12.40 -0.06
C GLU A 115 -5.02 12.94 -1.11
N LYS A 116 -4.33 14.05 -0.79
CA LYS A 116 -3.34 14.67 -1.68
C LYS A 116 -2.13 13.76 -1.89
N MET A 117 -1.71 13.04 -0.85
CA MET A 117 -0.63 12.06 -0.90
C MET A 117 -0.98 10.92 -1.85
N MET A 118 -2.20 10.39 -1.79
CA MET A 118 -2.67 9.35 -2.72
C MET A 118 -2.65 9.82 -4.18
N LEU A 119 -3.19 11.01 -4.46
CA LEU A 119 -3.18 11.60 -5.80
C LEU A 119 -1.75 11.88 -6.32
N ALA A 120 -0.87 12.38 -5.45
CA ALA A 120 0.54 12.61 -5.78
C ALA A 120 1.29 11.29 -6.05
N SER A 121 1.04 10.24 -5.26
CA SER A 121 1.57 8.90 -5.48
C SER A 121 1.09 8.29 -6.81
N GLN A 122 -0.20 8.44 -7.14
CA GLN A 122 -0.73 8.01 -8.45
C GLN A 122 -0.07 8.77 -9.61
N SER A 123 0.20 10.06 -9.42
CA SER A 123 0.88 10.90 -10.41
C SER A 123 2.32 10.43 -10.63
N ASN A 124 3.08 10.22 -9.56
CA ASN A 124 4.44 9.68 -9.62
C ASN A 124 4.47 8.31 -10.31
N ARG A 125 3.55 7.40 -9.96
CA ARG A 125 3.42 6.09 -10.62
C ARG A 125 3.21 6.23 -12.13
N ASN A 126 2.30 7.10 -12.56
CA ASN A 126 2.03 7.32 -13.99
C ASN A 126 3.24 7.90 -14.72
N THR A 127 3.93 8.87 -14.12
CA THR A 127 5.15 9.47 -14.70
C THR A 127 6.27 8.45 -14.79
N LEU A 128 6.55 7.71 -13.71
CA LEU A 128 7.57 6.64 -13.68
C LEU A 128 7.26 5.54 -14.70
N ALA A 129 6.01 5.10 -14.81
CA ALA A 129 5.61 4.08 -15.78
C ALA A 129 5.79 4.55 -17.23
N THR A 130 5.53 5.82 -17.50
CA THR A 130 5.72 6.41 -18.83
C THR A 130 7.21 6.54 -19.14
N MET A 131 8.00 7.04 -18.17
CA MET A 131 9.45 7.14 -18.32
C MET A 131 10.11 5.77 -18.52
N ALA A 132 9.72 4.74 -17.77
CA ALA A 132 10.22 3.37 -17.93
C ALA A 132 10.03 2.87 -19.37
N LYS A 133 8.83 3.07 -19.94
CA LYS A 133 8.56 2.72 -21.35
C LYS A 133 9.44 3.50 -22.34
N CYS A 134 9.73 4.78 -22.08
CA CYS A 134 10.65 5.55 -22.92
C CYS A 134 12.06 4.92 -22.94
N PHE A 135 12.59 4.52 -21.77
CA PHE A 135 13.89 3.84 -21.65
C PHE A 135 13.89 2.46 -22.32
N GLU A 136 12.83 1.68 -22.16
CA GLU A 136 12.69 0.35 -22.76
C GLU A 136 12.70 0.39 -24.29
N GLN A 137 12.05 1.39 -24.90
CA GLN A 137 11.97 1.52 -26.35
C GLN A 137 13.22 2.16 -26.97
N ASN A 138 14.01 2.91 -26.20
CA ASN A 138 15.12 3.72 -26.71
C ASN A 138 16.45 3.46 -25.98
N PRO A 139 16.94 2.21 -25.91
CA PRO A 139 18.18 1.87 -25.19
C PRO A 139 19.40 2.63 -25.74
N ASP A 140 19.53 2.74 -27.07
CA ASP A 140 20.67 3.44 -27.70
C ASP A 140 20.70 4.94 -27.38
N LYS A 141 19.54 5.56 -27.20
CA LYS A 141 19.44 6.98 -26.85
C LYS A 141 19.85 7.23 -25.40
N CYS A 142 19.61 6.27 -24.51
CA CYS A 142 20.09 6.30 -23.13
C CYS A 142 21.63 6.42 -23.08
N ALA A 143 22.35 5.70 -23.94
CA ALA A 143 23.82 5.79 -24.01
C ALA A 143 24.32 7.22 -24.32
N SER A 144 23.56 7.98 -25.11
CA SER A 144 23.88 9.35 -25.50
C SER A 144 23.36 10.45 -24.56
N LEU A 145 22.80 10.10 -23.39
CA LEU A 145 22.30 11.09 -22.44
C LEU A 145 23.43 12.02 -21.96
N PRO A 146 23.22 13.35 -21.99
CA PRO A 146 24.20 14.29 -21.44
C PRO A 146 24.36 14.13 -19.92
N ASP A 147 25.61 14.16 -19.44
CA ASP A 147 25.95 14.04 -18.02
C ASP A 147 25.21 15.05 -17.13
N GLU A 148 24.92 16.25 -17.65
CA GLU A 148 24.18 17.27 -16.92
C GLU A 148 22.73 16.84 -16.64
N ILE A 149 22.03 16.30 -17.65
CA ILE A 149 20.65 15.82 -17.49
C ILE A 149 20.65 14.59 -16.57
N LEU A 150 21.57 13.65 -16.82
CA LEU A 150 21.68 12.42 -16.04
C LEU A 150 21.92 12.71 -14.55
N ASN A 151 22.98 13.46 -14.24
CA ASN A 151 23.43 13.64 -12.86
C ASN A 151 22.65 14.70 -12.08
N LYS A 152 22.13 15.75 -12.74
CA LYS A 152 21.42 16.84 -12.05
C LYS A 152 19.90 16.69 -12.05
N GLN A 153 19.32 16.00 -13.02
CA GLN A 153 17.85 15.92 -13.16
C GLN A 153 17.30 14.52 -12.94
N LEU A 154 17.89 13.50 -13.58
CA LEU A 154 17.36 12.14 -13.53
C LEU A 154 17.71 11.42 -12.22
N LEU A 155 19.01 11.23 -11.96
CA LEU A 155 19.47 10.40 -10.84
C LEU A 155 19.00 10.92 -9.46
N PRO A 156 19.03 12.23 -9.16
CA PRO A 156 18.54 12.72 -7.87
C PRO A 156 17.06 12.41 -7.62
N GLY A 157 16.21 12.57 -8.63
CA GLY A 157 14.78 12.29 -8.52
C GLY A 157 14.46 10.80 -8.45
N ILE A 158 15.07 9.98 -9.31
CA ILE A 158 14.76 8.55 -9.41
C ILE A 158 15.31 7.78 -8.22
N CYS A 159 16.55 8.06 -7.79
CA CYS A 159 17.17 7.32 -6.69
C CYS A 159 16.40 7.50 -5.37
N GLN A 160 15.84 8.68 -5.10
CA GLN A 160 15.10 8.93 -3.85
C GLN A 160 13.91 7.99 -3.65
N PHE A 161 13.24 7.56 -4.73
CA PHE A 161 12.15 6.57 -4.63
C PHE A 161 12.62 5.23 -4.06
N ILE A 162 13.90 4.89 -4.24
CA ILE A 162 14.49 3.65 -3.77
C ILE A 162 15.11 3.85 -2.39
N THR A 163 15.84 4.95 -2.21
CA THR A 163 16.67 5.16 -1.01
C THR A 163 15.89 5.68 0.20
N GLN A 164 14.69 6.23 0.01
CA GLN A 164 13.80 6.66 1.08
C GLN A 164 12.64 5.68 1.23
N SER A 165 12.25 5.37 2.46
CA SER A 165 11.06 4.57 2.76
C SER A 165 10.24 5.28 3.83
N ASN A 166 9.10 5.83 3.42
CA ASN A 166 8.27 6.68 4.27
C ASN A 166 6.83 6.17 4.41
N GLY A 167 6.49 4.99 3.86
CA GLY A 167 5.18 4.37 4.01
C GLY A 167 4.07 5.06 3.22
N PHE A 168 4.39 5.67 2.08
CA PHE A 168 3.39 6.36 1.26
C PHE A 168 2.65 5.39 0.32
N PRO A 169 1.43 5.72 -0.15
CA PRO A 169 0.66 4.86 -1.04
C PRO A 169 1.44 4.50 -2.31
N LEU A 170 1.29 3.26 -2.78
CA LEU A 170 1.92 2.75 -4.01
C LEU A 170 3.47 2.77 -3.99
N GLU A 171 4.12 2.82 -2.81
CA GLU A 171 5.58 2.86 -2.68
C GLU A 171 6.26 1.66 -3.38
N ALA A 172 5.75 0.44 -3.20
CA ALA A 172 6.32 -0.77 -3.81
C ALA A 172 6.29 -0.74 -5.35
N GLU A 173 5.18 -0.28 -5.94
CA GLU A 173 5.06 -0.13 -7.40
C GLU A 173 5.98 0.98 -7.94
N GLN A 174 6.08 2.11 -7.23
CA GLN A 174 6.99 3.19 -7.58
C GLN A 174 8.46 2.75 -7.51
N LYS A 175 8.85 2.01 -6.46
CA LYS A 175 10.18 1.41 -6.31
C LYS A 175 10.50 0.46 -7.45
N ALA A 176 9.56 -0.41 -7.84
CA ALA A 176 9.75 -1.33 -8.96
C ALA A 176 10.01 -0.59 -10.28
N LEU A 177 9.22 0.45 -10.58
CA LEU A 177 9.39 1.27 -11.78
C LEU A 177 10.69 2.07 -11.78
N ALA A 178 11.03 2.72 -10.65
CA ALA A 178 12.28 3.45 -10.49
C ALA A 178 13.49 2.52 -10.67
N GLY A 179 13.47 1.34 -10.04
CA GLY A 179 14.50 0.33 -10.18
C GLY A 179 14.68 -0.15 -11.63
N ARG A 180 13.58 -0.30 -12.38
CA ARG A 180 13.61 -0.65 -13.81
C ARG A 180 14.30 0.43 -14.65
N ILE A 181 13.98 1.70 -14.41
CA ILE A 181 14.64 2.84 -15.08
C ILE A 181 16.14 2.87 -14.75
N LEU A 182 16.50 2.72 -13.47
CA LEU A 182 17.91 2.70 -13.06
C LEU A 182 18.68 1.55 -13.70
N SER A 183 18.04 0.39 -13.87
CA SER A 183 18.65 -0.74 -14.58
C SER A 183 19.00 -0.36 -16.02
N HIS A 184 18.07 0.25 -16.77
CA HIS A 184 18.36 0.74 -18.12
C HIS A 184 19.48 1.79 -18.15
N ILE A 185 19.47 2.74 -17.21
CA ILE A 185 20.54 3.75 -17.09
C ILE A 185 21.90 3.08 -16.85
N SER A 186 21.96 2.12 -15.94
CA SER A 186 23.21 1.48 -15.52
C SER A 186 23.88 0.64 -16.60
N VAL A 187 23.15 0.20 -17.64
CA VAL A 187 23.72 -0.49 -18.82
C VAL A 187 24.82 0.35 -19.47
N HIS A 188 24.60 1.66 -19.59
CA HIS A 188 25.52 2.58 -20.26
C HIS A 188 26.24 3.54 -19.30
N HIS A 189 25.62 3.84 -18.16
CA HIS A 189 26.10 4.83 -17.19
C HIS A 189 26.39 4.21 -15.81
N PHE A 190 26.96 3.01 -15.79
CA PHE A 190 27.31 2.28 -14.58
C PHE A 190 28.04 3.15 -13.55
N SER A 191 29.08 3.86 -13.98
CA SER A 191 29.91 4.69 -13.10
C SER A 191 29.13 5.79 -12.38
N ALA A 192 28.10 6.37 -13.01
CA ALA A 192 27.30 7.45 -12.41
C ALA A 192 26.53 6.94 -11.17
N LEU A 193 25.88 5.78 -11.30
CA LEU A 193 25.18 5.13 -10.19
C LEU A 193 26.15 4.50 -9.18
N PHE A 194 27.20 3.85 -9.66
CA PHE A 194 28.19 3.18 -8.83
C PHE A 194 28.96 4.16 -7.93
N ASN A 195 29.37 5.31 -8.46
CA ASN A 195 30.06 6.34 -7.67
C ASN A 195 29.21 6.82 -6.48
N ARG A 196 27.88 6.96 -6.68
CA ARG A 196 26.96 7.32 -5.59
C ARG A 196 26.96 6.26 -4.49
N ILE A 197 26.94 4.98 -4.87
CA ILE A 197 26.99 3.85 -3.93
C ILE A 197 28.33 3.82 -3.19
N VAL A 198 29.45 3.94 -3.90
CA VAL A 198 30.81 3.94 -3.32
C VAL A 198 31.00 5.08 -2.32
N ILE A 199 30.55 6.29 -2.66
CA ILE A 199 30.59 7.44 -1.73
C ILE A 199 29.83 7.09 -0.44
N ARG A 200 28.61 6.54 -0.55
CA ARG A 200 27.83 6.16 0.63
C ARG A 200 28.51 5.07 1.43
N LEU A 201 29.04 4.03 0.80
CA LEU A 201 29.76 2.93 1.46
C LEU A 201 30.94 3.46 2.29
N HIS A 202 31.74 4.37 1.72
CA HIS A 202 32.86 4.97 2.44
C HIS A 202 32.45 5.92 3.56
N VAL A 203 31.35 6.67 3.41
CA VAL A 203 30.78 7.48 4.50
C VAL A 203 30.36 6.58 5.64
N LEU A 204 29.60 5.51 5.38
CA LEU A 204 29.13 4.57 6.40
C LEU A 204 30.27 3.77 7.04
N ALA A 205 31.37 3.54 6.31
CA ALA A 205 32.56 2.89 6.85
C ALA A 205 33.35 3.78 7.83
N ARG A 206 33.13 5.10 7.82
CA ARG A 206 33.82 6.08 8.66
C ARG A 206 32.97 6.65 9.79
N THR A 207 31.65 6.62 9.64
CA THR A 207 30.69 7.23 10.58
C THR A 207 30.18 6.23 11.61
N GLU A 208 29.84 6.70 12.81
CA GLU A 208 29.23 5.87 13.87
C GLU A 208 27.71 5.69 13.67
N ASP A 209 27.03 6.68 13.10
CA ASP A 209 25.62 6.62 12.69
C ASP A 209 25.46 5.67 11.49
N ASN A 210 24.64 4.63 11.67
CA ASN A 210 24.42 3.54 10.72
C ASN A 210 22.96 3.40 10.31
N SER A 211 22.16 4.46 10.52
CA SER A 211 20.72 4.46 10.28
C SER A 211 20.35 4.50 8.79
N ASP A 212 21.06 5.29 7.97
CA ASP A 212 20.74 5.48 6.55
C ASP A 212 21.59 4.58 5.63
N THR A 213 21.03 3.43 5.27
CA THR A 213 21.61 2.48 4.29
C THR A 213 20.96 2.58 2.90
N GLY A 214 20.15 3.62 2.65
CA GLY A 214 19.29 3.72 1.47
C GLY A 214 20.04 3.61 0.14
N ASP A 215 21.16 4.31 -0.04
CA ASP A 215 21.90 4.23 -1.32
C ASP A 215 22.54 2.85 -1.58
N ILE A 216 22.75 2.02 -0.54
CA ILE A 216 23.25 0.64 -0.74
C ILE A 216 22.20 -0.21 -1.45
N GLU A 217 20.92 0.10 -1.27
CA GLU A 217 19.81 -0.55 -1.97
C GLU A 217 19.96 -0.46 -3.49
N LEU A 218 20.55 0.62 -4.01
CA LEU A 218 20.74 0.83 -5.44
C LEU A 218 21.56 -0.28 -6.12
N ILE A 219 22.41 -1.01 -5.37
CA ILE A 219 23.19 -2.15 -5.89
C ILE A 219 22.28 -3.17 -6.58
N ARG A 220 21.08 -3.44 -6.04
CA ARG A 220 20.17 -4.44 -6.60
C ARG A 220 19.58 -4.04 -7.96
N HIS A 221 19.68 -2.76 -8.32
CA HIS A 221 19.14 -2.20 -9.55
C HIS A 221 20.22 -1.93 -10.61
N LEU A 222 21.48 -2.23 -10.31
CA LEU A 222 22.56 -2.17 -11.29
C LEU A 222 22.41 -3.32 -12.29
N HIS A 223 22.47 -2.99 -13.58
CA HIS A 223 22.76 -3.92 -14.64
C HIS A 223 24.27 -4.12 -14.65
N VAL A 224 24.72 -5.29 -14.19
CA VAL A 224 26.13 -5.64 -14.10
C VAL A 224 26.51 -6.63 -15.20
N ASN A 225 27.74 -6.52 -15.68
CA ASN A 225 28.50 -7.51 -16.46
C ASN A 225 29.74 -7.98 -15.66
N ILE A 226 30.54 -8.93 -16.17
CA ILE A 226 31.72 -9.47 -15.48
C ILE A 226 32.69 -8.35 -15.03
N SER A 227 32.95 -7.36 -15.88
CA SER A 227 33.88 -6.26 -15.55
C SER A 227 33.37 -5.41 -14.39
N SER A 228 32.09 -5.00 -14.44
CA SER A 228 31.48 -4.24 -13.36
C SER A 228 31.29 -5.05 -12.08
N LEU A 229 31.08 -6.37 -12.19
CA LEU A 229 30.99 -7.28 -11.05
C LEU A 229 32.32 -7.37 -10.32
N LYS A 230 33.45 -7.43 -11.04
CA LYS A 230 34.79 -7.36 -10.43
C LYS A 230 34.98 -6.07 -9.62
N ILE A 231 34.62 -4.92 -10.20
CA ILE A 231 34.72 -3.61 -9.53
C ILE A 231 33.84 -3.59 -8.28
N LEU A 232 32.58 -4.04 -8.39
CA LEU A 232 31.63 -4.07 -7.29
C LEU A 232 32.11 -4.99 -6.13
N LEU A 233 32.63 -6.17 -6.45
CA LEU A 233 33.16 -7.09 -5.44
C LEU A 233 34.44 -6.55 -4.79
N GLN A 234 35.35 -5.97 -5.57
CA GLN A 234 36.58 -5.36 -5.06
C GLN A 234 36.30 -4.23 -4.06
N GLU A 235 35.40 -3.31 -4.41
CA GLU A 235 34.98 -2.23 -3.50
C GLU A 235 34.29 -2.79 -2.25
N SER A 236 33.44 -3.81 -2.42
CA SER A 236 32.78 -4.47 -1.29
C SER A 236 33.77 -5.07 -0.31
N ILE A 237 34.81 -5.76 -0.78
CA ILE A 237 35.89 -6.34 0.05
C ILE A 237 36.59 -5.25 0.86
N GLN A 238 36.87 -4.10 0.23
CA GLN A 238 37.58 -2.99 0.87
C GLN A 238 36.81 -2.40 2.06
N VAL A 239 35.48 -2.30 1.95
CA VAL A 239 34.65 -1.62 2.96
C VAL A 239 33.99 -2.56 3.97
N PHE A 240 33.81 -3.85 3.65
CA PHE A 240 32.94 -4.77 4.41
C PHE A 240 33.24 -4.83 5.92
N LYS A 241 34.52 -4.94 6.30
CA LYS A 241 34.92 -5.01 7.72
C LYS A 241 34.70 -3.70 8.48
N SER A 242 34.78 -2.57 7.78
CA SER A 242 34.62 -1.24 8.36
C SER A 242 33.15 -0.86 8.53
N LEU A 243 32.26 -1.41 7.69
CA LEU A 243 30.82 -1.23 7.82
C LEU A 243 30.28 -1.84 9.12
N LYS A 244 29.31 -1.16 9.74
CA LYS A 244 28.55 -1.72 10.85
C LYS A 244 27.53 -2.75 10.36
N LYS A 245 26.96 -3.51 11.30
CA LYS A 245 26.02 -4.60 11.03
C LYS A 245 24.91 -4.28 10.01
N PHE A 246 24.24 -3.13 10.12
CA PHE A 246 23.18 -2.76 9.18
C PHE A 246 23.71 -2.50 7.77
N GLY A 247 24.85 -1.80 7.64
CA GLY A 247 25.52 -1.60 6.36
C GLY A 247 26.03 -2.92 5.75
N GLN A 248 26.58 -3.81 6.56
CA GLN A 248 27.00 -5.16 6.12
C GLN A 248 25.81 -5.96 5.59
N LEU A 249 24.67 -5.97 6.30
CA LEU A 249 23.46 -6.67 5.85
C LEU A 249 22.87 -6.05 4.58
N ALA A 250 22.82 -4.72 4.48
CA ALA A 250 22.35 -4.04 3.27
C ALA A 250 23.24 -4.38 2.06
N LEU A 251 24.57 -4.41 2.25
CA LEU A 251 25.51 -4.79 1.21
C LEU A 251 25.36 -6.26 0.81
N VAL A 252 25.17 -7.16 1.79
CA VAL A 252 24.91 -8.59 1.54
C VAL A 252 23.66 -8.77 0.66
N CYS A 253 22.55 -8.13 1.03
CA CYS A 253 21.30 -8.21 0.26
C CYS A 253 21.43 -7.58 -1.13
N GLY A 254 22.12 -6.45 -1.24
CA GLY A 254 22.35 -5.77 -2.52
C GLY A 254 23.16 -6.64 -3.48
N LEU A 255 24.25 -7.22 -3.01
CA LEU A 255 25.13 -8.08 -3.81
C LEU A 255 24.45 -9.38 -4.24
N GLU A 256 23.68 -10.01 -3.36
CA GLU A 256 22.93 -11.22 -3.71
C GLU A 256 22.00 -10.96 -4.90
N LYS A 257 21.24 -9.86 -4.85
CA LYS A 257 20.35 -9.47 -5.94
C LYS A 257 21.09 -9.04 -7.21
N ALA A 258 22.20 -8.33 -7.10
CA ALA A 258 22.99 -7.94 -8.26
C ALA A 258 23.53 -9.16 -9.02
N ILE A 259 24.08 -10.15 -8.31
CA ILE A 259 24.58 -11.39 -8.93
C ILE A 259 23.40 -12.19 -9.53
N TRP A 260 22.29 -12.31 -8.81
CA TRP A 260 21.09 -12.97 -9.33
C TRP A 260 20.59 -12.33 -10.64
N ASN A 261 20.41 -11.01 -10.63
CA ASN A 261 19.92 -10.26 -11.78
C ASN A 261 20.88 -10.36 -12.97
N TRP A 262 22.19 -10.47 -12.72
CA TRP A 262 23.16 -10.73 -13.78
C TRP A 262 22.98 -12.10 -14.42
N VAL A 263 22.80 -13.15 -13.62
CA VAL A 263 22.54 -14.51 -14.12
C VAL A 263 21.27 -14.54 -14.98
N GLU A 264 20.21 -13.84 -14.54
CA GLU A 264 18.91 -13.82 -15.23
C GLU A 264 18.93 -12.97 -16.51
N ASN A 265 19.57 -11.79 -16.49
CA ASN A 265 19.59 -10.87 -17.63
C ASN A 265 20.69 -11.18 -18.66
N SER A 266 21.77 -11.83 -18.24
CA SER A 266 22.95 -12.13 -19.06
C SER A 266 23.36 -13.62 -18.98
N PRO A 267 22.45 -14.57 -19.28
CA PRO A 267 22.73 -16.00 -19.10
C PRO A 267 23.87 -16.52 -19.97
N GLU A 268 24.11 -15.92 -21.14
CA GLU A 268 25.23 -16.30 -22.01
C GLU A 268 26.59 -15.96 -21.40
N GLU A 269 26.70 -14.80 -20.75
CA GLU A 269 27.91 -14.37 -20.04
C GLU A 269 28.17 -15.26 -18.82
N PHE A 270 27.11 -15.62 -18.09
CA PHE A 270 27.20 -16.59 -17.00
C PHE A 270 27.67 -17.97 -17.50
N ALA A 271 27.06 -18.50 -18.56
CA ALA A 271 27.48 -19.77 -19.16
C ALA A 271 28.92 -19.71 -19.69
N GLN A 272 29.38 -18.55 -20.19
CA GLN A 272 30.77 -18.35 -20.57
C GLN A 272 31.70 -18.40 -19.36
N LEU A 273 31.35 -17.77 -18.23
CA LEU A 273 32.14 -17.84 -17.00
C LEU A 273 32.30 -19.28 -16.51
N GLN A 274 31.26 -20.11 -16.62
CA GLN A 274 31.33 -21.53 -16.22
C GLN A 274 32.28 -22.34 -17.12
N ARG A 275 32.31 -22.03 -18.42
CA ARG A 275 33.22 -22.68 -19.39
C ARG A 275 34.66 -22.17 -19.30
N GLN A 276 34.83 -20.87 -19.04
CA GLN A 276 36.11 -20.18 -18.97
C GLN A 276 36.18 -19.39 -17.66
N PRO A 277 36.54 -20.04 -16.53
CA PRO A 277 36.60 -19.40 -15.23
C PRO A 277 37.58 -18.24 -15.22
N SER A 278 37.19 -17.12 -14.63
CA SER A 278 38.05 -15.93 -14.46
C SER A 278 38.77 -15.98 -13.10
N PRO A 279 40.11 -16.16 -13.05
CA PRO A 279 40.85 -16.26 -11.80
C PRO A 279 40.69 -15.04 -10.88
N GLU A 280 40.68 -13.85 -11.46
CA GLU A 280 40.53 -12.58 -10.71
C GLU A 280 39.15 -12.46 -10.04
N LEU A 281 38.07 -12.71 -10.81
CA LEU A 281 36.71 -12.72 -10.27
C LEU A 281 36.56 -13.78 -9.16
N SER A 282 37.13 -14.97 -9.34
CA SER A 282 37.10 -16.01 -8.31
C SER A 282 37.87 -15.58 -7.05
N ASP A 283 39.04 -14.94 -7.17
CA ASP A 283 39.79 -14.42 -6.02
C ASP A 283 38.97 -13.38 -5.23
N TYR A 284 38.29 -12.45 -5.91
CA TYR A 284 37.39 -11.50 -5.23
C TYR A 284 36.19 -12.19 -4.58
N ALA A 285 35.54 -13.12 -5.28
CA ALA A 285 34.41 -13.85 -4.73
C ALA A 285 34.79 -14.71 -3.51
N GLU A 286 35.95 -15.37 -3.53
CA GLU A 286 36.47 -16.16 -2.40
C GLU A 286 36.82 -15.28 -1.20
N LYS A 287 37.52 -14.16 -1.42
CA LYS A 287 37.83 -13.19 -0.35
C LYS A 287 36.56 -12.66 0.31
N LEU A 288 35.56 -12.27 -0.49
CA LEU A 288 34.31 -11.79 0.05
C LEU A 288 33.51 -12.90 0.75
N PHE A 289 33.55 -14.13 0.23
CA PHE A 289 32.95 -15.29 0.88
C PHE A 289 33.52 -15.45 2.29
N ASP A 290 34.83 -15.38 2.46
CA ASP A 290 35.49 -15.53 3.76
C ASP A 290 35.12 -14.39 4.72
N LEU A 291 34.97 -13.15 4.23
CA LEU A 291 34.49 -12.02 5.04
C LEU A 291 33.06 -12.23 5.55
N VAL A 292 32.19 -12.70 4.66
CA VAL A 292 30.77 -12.95 4.94
C VAL A 292 30.60 -14.16 5.87
N ASP A 293 31.42 -15.19 5.69
CA ASP A 293 31.44 -16.39 6.54
C ASP A 293 31.87 -16.05 7.98
N ASN A 294 32.91 -15.22 8.13
CA ASN A 294 33.33 -14.69 9.43
C ASN A 294 32.24 -13.87 10.13
N PHE A 295 31.36 -13.19 9.38
CA PHE A 295 30.22 -12.47 9.95
C PHE A 295 29.12 -13.44 10.47
N ALA A 296 29.06 -14.67 9.96
CA ALA A 296 27.99 -15.65 10.16
C ALA A 296 28.05 -16.42 11.50
N GLU A 297 28.34 -15.74 12.61
CA GLU A 297 28.58 -16.34 13.94
C GLU A 297 27.34 -17.00 14.58
N SER A 298 26.13 -16.62 14.17
CA SER A 298 24.86 -17.10 14.74
C SER A 298 23.93 -17.63 13.67
N SER A 299 22.99 -18.51 14.03
CA SER A 299 21.97 -19.04 13.11
C SER A 299 21.19 -17.94 12.38
N LYS A 300 20.89 -16.82 13.05
CA LYS A 300 20.21 -15.67 12.43
C LYS A 300 21.09 -14.99 11.37
N ARG A 301 22.39 -14.82 11.63
CA ARG A 301 23.32 -14.23 10.66
C ARG A 301 23.61 -15.20 9.51
N LYS A 302 23.78 -16.49 9.79
CA LYS A 302 23.87 -17.56 8.79
C LYS A 302 22.70 -17.47 7.81
N ALA A 303 21.47 -17.44 8.34
CA ALA A 303 20.28 -17.30 7.51
C ALA A 303 20.27 -16.03 6.64
N ALA A 304 20.84 -14.92 7.12
CA ALA A 304 20.92 -13.69 6.34
C ALA A 304 21.96 -13.74 5.21
N VAL A 305 23.05 -14.51 5.36
CA VAL A 305 24.17 -14.47 4.42
C VAL A 305 24.27 -15.66 3.48
N TRP A 306 23.63 -16.79 3.80
CA TRP A 306 23.63 -17.98 2.94
C TRP A 306 23.21 -17.70 1.49
N PRO A 307 22.21 -16.83 1.22
CA PRO A 307 21.89 -16.44 -0.15
C PRO A 307 23.07 -15.82 -0.91
N LEU A 308 23.84 -14.92 -0.28
CA LEU A 308 25.03 -14.36 -0.92
C LEU A 308 26.16 -15.40 -1.02
N GLN A 309 26.38 -16.21 0.01
CA GLN A 309 27.46 -17.22 0.01
C GLN A 309 27.32 -18.20 -1.16
N ILE A 310 26.10 -18.65 -1.49
CA ILE A 310 25.91 -19.50 -2.66
C ILE A 310 26.13 -18.74 -3.96
N MET A 311 25.69 -17.47 -4.05
CA MET A 311 25.89 -16.64 -5.23
C MET A 311 27.36 -16.30 -5.47
N LEU A 312 28.19 -16.18 -4.42
CA LEU A 312 29.64 -16.04 -4.57
C LEU A 312 30.28 -17.34 -5.03
N LEU A 313 29.81 -18.48 -4.53
CA LEU A 313 30.38 -19.78 -4.87
C LEU A 313 30.14 -20.16 -6.34
N ILE A 314 28.99 -19.79 -6.94
CA ILE A 314 28.74 -19.99 -8.38
C ILE A 314 29.68 -19.16 -9.27
N LEU A 315 30.29 -18.08 -8.75
CA LEU A 315 31.32 -17.30 -9.45
C LEU A 315 32.71 -17.96 -9.40
N CYS A 316 32.84 -19.09 -8.69
CA CYS A 316 34.09 -19.85 -8.53
C CYS A 316 33.98 -21.29 -9.10
N PRO A 317 33.83 -21.49 -10.42
CA PRO A 317 33.61 -22.82 -11.00
C PRO A 317 34.73 -23.82 -10.69
N ASN A 318 35.99 -23.37 -10.67
CA ASN A 318 37.14 -24.23 -10.35
C ASN A 318 37.10 -24.73 -8.90
N THR A 319 36.71 -23.88 -7.96
CA THR A 319 36.58 -24.25 -6.55
C THR A 319 35.41 -25.20 -6.34
N LEU A 320 34.27 -24.95 -7.02
CA LEU A 320 33.16 -25.91 -7.06
C LEU A 320 33.58 -27.27 -7.64
N LYS A 321 34.36 -27.28 -8.74
CA LYS A 321 34.91 -28.49 -9.35
C LYS A 321 35.76 -29.28 -8.36
N GLN A 322 36.69 -28.61 -7.68
CA GLN A 322 37.57 -29.25 -6.69
C GLN A 322 36.78 -29.83 -5.51
N ILE A 323 35.77 -29.10 -5.02
CA ILE A 323 34.89 -29.60 -3.95
C ILE A 323 34.11 -30.83 -4.40
N ALA A 324 33.61 -30.83 -5.64
CA ALA A 324 32.79 -31.93 -6.18
C ALA A 324 33.62 -33.18 -6.53
N THR A 325 34.83 -33.04 -7.10
CA THR A 325 35.67 -34.20 -7.47
C THR A 325 36.47 -34.76 -6.31
N GLY A 326 36.62 -34.01 -5.21
CA GLY A 326 37.44 -34.41 -4.08
C GLY A 326 38.95 -34.41 -4.36
N GLU A 327 39.38 -33.89 -5.52
CA GLU A 327 40.78 -33.80 -5.91
C GLU A 327 41.46 -32.65 -5.13
N ASN A 328 42.44 -33.01 -4.29
CA ASN A 328 43.33 -32.13 -3.50
C ASN A 328 42.67 -31.24 -2.43
N VAL A 329 42.05 -31.86 -1.42
CA VAL A 329 41.78 -31.19 -0.13
C VAL A 329 43.09 -31.08 0.67
N LEU A 330 43.97 -30.14 0.30
CA LEU A 330 45.09 -29.70 1.15
C LEU A 330 45.30 -28.17 1.17
N ASP A 331 44.42 -27.39 0.55
CA ASP A 331 44.36 -25.94 0.75
C ASP A 331 43.35 -25.60 1.85
N SER A 332 43.85 -25.21 3.03
CA SER A 332 43.05 -24.72 4.16
C SER A 332 42.06 -23.61 3.75
N CYS A 333 42.42 -22.81 2.73
CA CYS A 333 41.64 -21.70 2.20
C CYS A 333 40.28 -22.09 1.59
N LYS A 334 40.07 -23.37 1.24
CA LYS A 334 38.82 -23.86 0.61
C LYS A 334 37.95 -24.72 1.53
N ALA A 335 38.41 -24.98 2.75
CA ALA A 335 37.71 -25.86 3.70
C ALA A 335 36.34 -25.30 4.11
N ASN A 336 36.25 -23.99 4.39
CA ASN A 336 35.00 -23.34 4.81
C ASN A 336 33.91 -23.38 3.72
N LYS A 337 34.29 -23.27 2.44
CA LYS A 337 33.37 -23.33 1.29
C LYS A 337 32.75 -24.72 1.13
N LYS A 338 33.54 -25.77 1.35
CA LYS A 338 33.05 -27.16 1.42
C LYS A 338 32.13 -27.35 2.64
N GLU A 339 32.58 -26.92 3.82
CA GLU A 339 31.79 -27.01 5.05
C GLU A 339 30.45 -26.30 4.94
N PHE A 340 30.40 -25.14 4.27
CA PHE A 340 29.17 -24.43 3.96
C PHE A 340 28.20 -25.29 3.12
N LEU A 341 28.68 -25.92 2.04
CA LEU A 341 27.84 -26.80 1.21
C LEU A 341 27.36 -28.03 1.98
N ASP A 342 28.22 -28.64 2.80
CA ASP A 342 27.85 -29.77 3.65
C ASP A 342 26.80 -29.37 4.69
N HIS A 343 26.94 -28.19 5.30
CA HIS A 343 25.96 -27.61 6.21
C HIS A 343 24.62 -27.33 5.52
N LEU A 344 24.65 -26.84 4.29
CA LEU A 344 23.46 -26.57 3.49
C LEU A 344 22.68 -27.86 3.21
N LYS A 345 23.35 -28.92 2.70
CA LYS A 345 22.76 -30.25 2.47
C LYS A 345 22.21 -30.86 3.78
N LYS A 346 22.99 -30.81 4.86
CA LYS A 346 22.55 -31.30 6.17
C LYS A 346 21.34 -30.54 6.72
N ALA A 347 21.20 -29.25 6.43
CA ALA A 347 20.07 -28.46 6.89
C ALA A 347 18.75 -28.86 6.20
N LEU A 348 18.79 -29.30 4.93
CA LEU A 348 17.62 -29.78 4.18
C LEU A 348 16.99 -31.03 4.80
N THR A 349 17.80 -31.91 5.40
CA THR A 349 17.32 -33.14 6.05
C THR A 349 17.02 -32.97 7.55
N SER A 350 17.38 -31.82 8.13
CA SER A 350 17.17 -31.54 9.57
C SER A 350 15.80 -30.91 9.86
N THR A 351 15.43 -30.83 11.15
CA THR A 351 14.22 -30.14 11.64
C THR A 351 14.53 -28.85 12.38
N LYS A 352 15.70 -28.25 12.12
CA LYS A 352 16.22 -27.10 12.88
C LYS A 352 15.86 -25.77 12.21
N THR A 353 16.17 -24.68 12.91
CA THR A 353 15.89 -23.29 12.52
C THR A 353 16.44 -22.85 11.16
N LEU A 354 17.39 -23.57 10.56
CA LEU A 354 18.01 -23.22 9.28
C LEU A 354 17.43 -23.96 8.07
N THR A 355 16.49 -24.88 8.27
CA THR A 355 15.91 -25.67 7.16
C THR A 355 15.14 -24.79 6.18
N GLU A 356 14.45 -23.75 6.66
CA GLU A 356 13.72 -22.80 5.81
C GLU A 356 14.65 -22.09 4.83
N ILE A 357 15.69 -21.43 5.36
CA ILE A 357 16.65 -20.70 4.52
C ILE A 357 17.47 -21.64 3.64
N ALA A 358 17.79 -22.86 4.11
CA ALA A 358 18.44 -23.87 3.28
C ALA A 358 17.60 -24.18 2.03
N ALA A 359 16.29 -24.39 2.21
CA ALA A 359 15.38 -24.66 1.11
C ALA A 359 15.34 -23.51 0.11
N VAL A 360 15.25 -22.26 0.58
CA VAL A 360 15.27 -21.06 -0.30
C VAL A 360 16.57 -20.98 -1.11
N VAL A 361 17.71 -21.12 -0.44
CA VAL A 361 19.05 -21.03 -1.06
C VAL A 361 19.25 -22.15 -2.08
N CYS A 362 18.85 -23.38 -1.74
CA CYS A 362 18.95 -24.53 -2.64
C CYS A 362 18.00 -24.44 -3.84
N VAL A 363 16.77 -23.92 -3.67
CA VAL A 363 15.87 -23.69 -4.81
C VAL A 363 16.45 -22.62 -5.73
N ASN A 364 17.00 -21.54 -5.19
CA ASN A 364 17.69 -20.52 -5.98
C ASN A 364 18.91 -21.10 -6.72
N LEU A 365 19.68 -21.98 -6.09
CA LEU A 365 20.78 -22.69 -6.75
C LEU A 365 20.28 -23.55 -7.92
N CYS A 366 19.15 -24.24 -7.75
CA CYS A 366 18.52 -25.00 -8.83
C CYS A 366 18.09 -24.08 -9.97
N LYS A 367 17.48 -22.93 -9.66
CA LYS A 367 17.10 -21.91 -10.66
C LYS A 367 18.31 -21.38 -11.42
N VAL A 368 19.41 -21.04 -10.75
CA VAL A 368 20.67 -20.58 -11.38
C VAL A 368 21.15 -21.62 -12.41
N ALA A 369 21.13 -22.90 -12.05
CA ALA A 369 21.56 -23.95 -12.96
C ALA A 369 20.70 -24.07 -14.24
N THR A 370 19.45 -23.59 -14.22
CA THR A 370 18.60 -23.55 -15.43
C THR A 370 19.10 -22.58 -16.49
N TYR A 371 19.91 -21.57 -16.10
CA TYR A 371 20.49 -20.59 -17.01
C TYR A 371 21.77 -21.08 -17.70
N MET A 372 22.21 -22.31 -17.43
CA MET A 372 23.26 -22.97 -18.18
C MET A 372 22.68 -23.91 -19.23
N LYS A 373 23.41 -24.10 -20.33
CA LYS A 373 23.00 -25.06 -21.35
C LYS A 373 23.33 -26.49 -20.88
N PRO A 374 22.46 -27.49 -21.14
CA PRO A 374 22.75 -28.88 -20.78
C PRO A 374 24.09 -29.40 -21.35
N GLU A 375 24.52 -28.87 -22.49
CA GLU A 375 25.75 -29.26 -23.18
C GLU A 375 27.03 -28.77 -22.48
N ASP A 376 26.93 -27.79 -21.58
CA ASP A 376 28.09 -27.17 -20.93
C ASP A 376 28.74 -28.10 -19.88
N ASN A 377 28.10 -29.22 -19.51
CA ASN A 377 28.60 -30.24 -18.56
C ASN A 377 29.20 -29.64 -17.26
N SER A 378 28.64 -28.52 -16.82
CA SER A 378 29.15 -27.79 -15.66
C SER A 378 28.99 -28.61 -14.39
N VAL A 379 29.99 -28.53 -13.51
CA VAL A 379 29.97 -29.15 -12.17
C VAL A 379 28.74 -28.72 -11.38
N LEU A 380 28.28 -27.48 -11.60
CA LEU A 380 27.09 -26.94 -10.96
C LEU A 380 25.84 -27.79 -11.25
N CYS A 381 25.69 -28.34 -12.46
CA CYS A 381 24.57 -29.22 -12.79
C CYS A 381 24.59 -30.50 -11.96
N PHE A 382 25.76 -31.12 -11.75
CA PHE A 382 25.87 -32.34 -10.96
C PHE A 382 25.51 -32.10 -9.48
N LEU A 383 26.03 -31.02 -8.89
CA LEU A 383 25.70 -30.62 -7.52
C LEU A 383 24.20 -30.41 -7.32
N VAL A 384 23.55 -29.76 -8.31
CA VAL A 384 22.13 -29.42 -8.25
C VAL A 384 21.24 -30.66 -8.37
N VAL A 385 21.62 -31.69 -9.12
CA VAL A 385 20.81 -32.91 -9.22
C VAL A 385 20.64 -33.60 -7.86
N GLU A 386 21.69 -33.67 -7.06
CA GLU A 386 21.62 -34.21 -5.70
C GLU A 386 20.70 -33.37 -4.80
N ILE A 387 20.96 -32.06 -4.76
CA ILE A 387 20.20 -31.10 -3.93
C ILE A 387 18.72 -31.08 -4.32
N LEU A 388 18.41 -31.18 -5.62
CA LEU A 388 17.05 -31.15 -6.12
C LEU A 388 16.23 -32.34 -5.63
N ASN A 389 16.84 -33.53 -5.48
CA ASN A 389 16.15 -34.69 -4.93
C ASN A 389 15.84 -34.51 -3.43
N GLU A 390 16.76 -33.94 -2.66
CA GLU A 390 16.52 -33.57 -1.25
C GLU A 390 15.42 -32.51 -1.12
N LEU A 391 15.42 -31.48 -1.98
CA LEU A 391 14.35 -30.47 -2.01
C LEU A 391 12.99 -31.05 -2.34
N LYS A 392 12.93 -31.93 -3.34
CA LYS A 392 11.72 -32.64 -3.76
C LYS A 392 11.10 -33.44 -2.61
N THR A 393 11.94 -34.14 -1.86
CA THR A 393 11.52 -34.94 -0.69
C THR A 393 11.17 -34.09 0.53
N LEU A 394 11.76 -32.90 0.68
CA LEU A 394 11.43 -31.95 1.75
C LEU A 394 10.12 -31.20 1.49
N LEU A 395 10.00 -30.59 0.30
CA LEU A 395 8.91 -29.66 -0.02
C LEU A 395 7.59 -30.39 -0.33
N PHE A 396 7.65 -31.53 -1.04
CA PHE A 396 6.47 -32.28 -1.47
C PHE A 396 6.22 -33.51 -0.60
N ASN A 397 6.43 -33.37 0.71
CA ASN A 397 6.17 -34.43 1.69
C ASN A 397 4.79 -34.28 2.34
N ALA A 398 3.81 -35.04 1.84
CA ALA A 398 2.46 -35.03 2.41
C ALA A 398 2.41 -35.49 3.88
N SER A 399 3.33 -36.36 4.32
CA SER A 399 3.38 -36.83 5.71
C SER A 399 3.95 -35.80 6.69
N LYS A 400 4.77 -34.87 6.18
CA LYS A 400 5.39 -33.80 6.96
C LYS A 400 5.40 -32.50 6.16
N PRO A 401 4.27 -31.77 6.14
CA PRO A 401 4.14 -30.56 5.35
C PRO A 401 5.20 -29.52 5.71
N PHE A 402 5.86 -28.98 4.69
CA PHE A 402 6.83 -27.90 4.84
C PHE A 402 6.11 -26.55 4.93
N SER A 403 6.61 -25.65 5.79
CA SER A 403 6.10 -24.30 5.94
C SER A 403 7.23 -23.30 6.17
N VAL A 404 7.16 -22.16 5.49
CA VAL A 404 8.02 -21.00 5.68
C VAL A 404 7.40 -20.08 6.76
N GLY A 405 8.20 -19.50 7.65
CA GLY A 405 7.69 -18.62 8.71
C GLY A 405 7.08 -17.31 8.17
N SER A 406 6.12 -16.74 8.92
CA SER A 406 5.34 -15.54 8.52
C SER A 406 6.15 -14.26 8.27
N GLY A 407 7.46 -14.26 8.52
CA GLY A 407 8.37 -13.14 8.27
C GLY A 407 9.26 -13.27 7.02
N SER A 408 9.06 -14.31 6.19
CA SER A 408 9.82 -14.52 4.96
C SER A 408 9.23 -13.77 3.77
N PHE A 409 10.08 -13.28 2.88
CA PHE A 409 9.67 -12.54 1.67
C PHE A 409 9.02 -13.44 0.61
N LEU A 410 9.28 -14.75 0.67
CA LEU A 410 8.72 -15.77 -0.22
C LEU A 410 7.67 -16.60 0.51
N THR A 411 6.50 -16.76 -0.10
CA THR A 411 5.48 -17.67 0.41
C THR A 411 5.85 -19.13 0.11
N THR A 412 5.39 -20.05 0.95
CA THR A 412 5.69 -21.49 0.82
C THR A 412 5.32 -22.04 -0.56
N ASP A 413 4.18 -21.63 -1.11
CA ASP A 413 3.70 -22.04 -2.42
C ASP A 413 4.52 -21.44 -3.59
N ALA A 414 5.05 -20.22 -3.44
CA ALA A 414 5.96 -19.63 -4.42
C ALA A 414 7.29 -20.41 -4.45
N LEU A 415 7.84 -20.78 -3.29
CA LEU A 415 9.06 -21.59 -3.20
C LEU A 415 8.87 -22.99 -3.82
N MET A 416 7.71 -23.63 -3.57
CA MET A 416 7.37 -24.92 -4.18
C MET A 416 7.21 -24.82 -5.70
N ALA A 417 6.57 -23.75 -6.19
CA ALA A 417 6.44 -23.49 -7.62
C ALA A 417 7.81 -23.28 -8.27
N ASP A 418 8.69 -22.49 -7.67
CA ASP A 418 10.06 -22.27 -8.13
C ASP A 418 10.87 -23.57 -8.18
N CYS A 419 10.72 -24.44 -7.16
CA CYS A 419 11.35 -25.77 -7.16
C CYS A 419 10.83 -26.64 -8.32
N PHE A 420 9.51 -26.64 -8.56
CA PHE A 420 8.91 -27.35 -9.68
C PHE A 420 9.42 -26.84 -11.03
N VAL A 421 9.41 -25.53 -11.26
CA VAL A 421 9.89 -24.91 -12.52
C VAL A 421 11.36 -25.24 -12.73
N SER A 422 12.18 -25.13 -11.69
CA SER A 422 13.61 -25.48 -11.76
C SER A 422 13.81 -26.94 -12.11
N SER A 423 13.09 -27.84 -11.43
CA SER A 423 13.16 -29.27 -11.73
C SER A 423 12.74 -29.59 -13.15
N PHE A 424 11.70 -28.92 -13.64
CA PHE A 424 11.21 -29.10 -15.00
C PHE A 424 12.27 -28.66 -16.02
N ARG A 425 12.89 -27.49 -15.81
CA ARG A 425 13.95 -26.96 -16.68
C ARG A 425 15.21 -27.81 -16.67
N ILE A 426 15.61 -28.36 -15.52
CA ILE A 426 16.80 -29.21 -15.37
C ILE A 426 16.57 -30.61 -15.97
N ASN A 427 15.45 -31.26 -15.65
CA ASN A 427 15.16 -32.62 -16.10
C ASN A 427 13.66 -32.83 -16.32
N HIS A 428 13.17 -32.32 -17.46
CA HIS A 428 11.76 -32.43 -17.87
C HIS A 428 11.27 -33.87 -18.05
N ARG A 429 12.18 -34.83 -18.31
CA ARG A 429 11.84 -36.26 -18.49
C ARG A 429 11.48 -36.93 -17.17
N ASN A 430 12.04 -36.47 -16.06
CA ASN A 430 11.75 -36.99 -14.73
C ASN A 430 10.74 -36.11 -13.98
N ASN A 431 9.54 -35.96 -14.55
CA ASN A 431 8.47 -35.13 -13.99
C ASN A 431 7.50 -35.91 -13.06
N GLN A 432 7.65 -37.23 -12.95
CA GLN A 432 6.77 -38.12 -12.18
C GLN A 432 6.72 -37.78 -10.68
N HIS A 433 7.79 -37.19 -10.12
CA HIS A 433 7.83 -36.75 -8.73
C HIS A 433 6.67 -35.80 -8.38
N PHE A 434 6.21 -35.00 -9.34
CA PHE A 434 5.15 -34.02 -9.13
C PHE A 434 3.75 -34.56 -9.39
N ASP A 435 3.60 -35.87 -9.65
CA ASP A 435 2.29 -36.50 -9.80
C ASP A 435 1.49 -36.49 -8.49
N ILE A 436 2.17 -36.40 -7.35
CA ILE A 436 1.54 -36.12 -6.06
C ILE A 436 0.73 -34.81 -6.11
N CYS A 437 1.24 -33.78 -6.77
CA CYS A 437 0.53 -32.49 -6.91
C CYS A 437 -0.72 -32.58 -7.79
N LEU A 438 -0.97 -33.73 -8.44
CA LEU A 438 -2.12 -33.95 -9.31
C LEU A 438 -3.15 -34.92 -8.70
N GLN A 439 -2.84 -35.54 -7.55
CA GLN A 439 -3.76 -36.46 -6.88
C GLN A 439 -4.85 -35.70 -6.11
N PRO A 440 -6.15 -36.03 -6.27
CA PRO A 440 -7.25 -35.30 -5.64
C PRO A 440 -7.15 -35.12 -4.11
N ASP A 441 -6.52 -36.08 -3.42
CA ASP A 441 -6.38 -36.10 -1.95
C ASP A 441 -5.15 -35.36 -1.44
N SER A 442 -4.35 -34.78 -2.34
CA SER A 442 -3.14 -34.06 -1.93
C SER A 442 -3.45 -32.69 -1.32
N PRO A 443 -2.54 -32.16 -0.48
CA PRO A 443 -2.66 -30.81 0.05
C PRO A 443 -2.88 -29.75 -1.04
N ILE A 444 -3.82 -28.83 -0.83
CA ILE A 444 -4.19 -27.77 -1.80
C ILE A 444 -2.96 -26.96 -2.23
N ILE A 445 -2.02 -26.73 -1.31
CA ILE A 445 -0.79 -26.00 -1.61
C ILE A 445 0.05 -26.66 -2.72
N TYR A 446 0.00 -27.98 -2.86
CA TYR A 446 0.70 -28.72 -3.94
C TYR A 446 0.02 -28.49 -5.29
N HIS A 447 -1.31 -28.48 -5.32
CA HIS A 447 -2.07 -28.11 -6.52
C HIS A 447 -1.73 -26.68 -6.96
N LEU A 448 -1.73 -25.74 -6.00
CA LEU A 448 -1.39 -24.34 -6.27
C LEU A 448 0.04 -24.18 -6.79
N ALA A 449 1.01 -24.86 -6.17
CA ALA A 449 2.40 -24.83 -6.62
C ALA A 449 2.55 -25.34 -8.05
N PHE A 450 1.89 -26.45 -8.39
CA PHE A 450 1.92 -27.02 -9.73
C PHE A 450 1.26 -26.10 -10.78
N VAL A 451 0.08 -25.55 -10.47
CA VAL A 451 -0.63 -24.63 -11.36
C VAL A 451 0.16 -23.34 -11.58
N ARG A 452 0.68 -22.74 -10.51
CA ARG A 452 1.53 -21.54 -10.58
C ARG A 452 2.79 -21.80 -11.39
N GLY A 453 3.52 -22.88 -11.09
CA GLY A 453 4.73 -23.22 -11.81
C GLY A 453 4.47 -23.53 -13.29
N THR A 454 3.37 -24.22 -13.62
CA THR A 454 2.95 -24.43 -15.02
C THR A 454 2.63 -23.10 -15.70
N SER A 455 1.93 -22.18 -15.02
CA SER A 455 1.68 -20.83 -15.54
C SER A 455 2.97 -20.05 -15.76
N SER A 456 3.99 -20.18 -14.91
CA SER A 456 5.30 -19.55 -15.08
C SER A 456 6.01 -20.08 -16.32
N ILE A 457 6.05 -21.40 -16.51
CA ILE A 457 6.65 -22.04 -17.70
C ILE A 457 6.00 -21.52 -19.00
N VAL A 458 4.69 -21.27 -18.99
CA VAL A 458 3.96 -20.79 -20.17
C VAL A 458 4.14 -19.28 -20.42
N LYS A 459 4.24 -18.46 -19.36
CA LYS A 459 4.27 -17.00 -19.48
C LYS A 459 5.66 -16.40 -19.62
N GLU A 460 6.68 -17.04 -19.04
CA GLU A 460 8.05 -16.53 -19.08
C GLU A 460 8.65 -16.64 -20.48
N ALA A 461 9.44 -15.65 -20.86
CA ALA A 461 10.20 -15.69 -22.10
C ALA A 461 11.18 -16.88 -22.03
N SER A 462 10.99 -17.87 -22.91
CA SER A 462 11.77 -19.10 -22.84
C SER A 462 13.17 -18.92 -23.44
N LEU A 463 14.21 -19.28 -22.68
CA LEU A 463 15.52 -19.53 -23.26
C LEU A 463 15.44 -20.68 -24.27
N SER A 464 16.30 -20.65 -25.29
CA SER A 464 16.23 -21.59 -26.41
C SER A 464 16.42 -23.06 -26.01
N TRP A 465 17.09 -23.32 -24.89
CA TRP A 465 17.30 -24.67 -24.33
C TRP A 465 16.29 -25.05 -23.25
N TRP A 466 15.41 -24.14 -22.81
CA TRP A 466 14.38 -24.50 -21.84
C TRP A 466 13.31 -25.39 -22.49
N PRO A 467 12.89 -26.47 -21.80
CA PRO A 467 11.86 -27.35 -22.32
C PRO A 467 10.52 -26.60 -22.45
N LYS A 468 9.78 -26.90 -23.52
CA LYS A 468 8.46 -26.34 -23.77
C LYS A 468 7.39 -26.98 -22.89
N ALA A 469 6.35 -26.22 -22.59
CA ALA A 469 5.20 -26.68 -21.79
C ALA A 469 4.48 -27.91 -22.37
N GLU A 470 4.68 -28.22 -23.65
CA GLU A 470 4.13 -29.41 -24.34
C GLU A 470 4.47 -30.72 -23.61
N VAL A 471 5.61 -30.80 -22.92
CA VAL A 471 6.00 -31.96 -22.11
C VAL A 471 5.00 -32.24 -20.97
N LEU A 472 4.24 -31.24 -20.54
CA LEU A 472 3.21 -31.35 -19.50
C LEU A 472 1.81 -31.67 -20.07
N HIS A 473 1.62 -31.71 -21.39
CA HIS A 473 0.31 -32.05 -21.99
C HIS A 473 -0.29 -33.36 -21.48
N PRO A 474 0.48 -34.46 -21.27
CA PRO A 474 -0.06 -35.69 -20.71
C PRO A 474 -0.65 -35.53 -19.29
N LYS A 475 -0.26 -34.48 -18.55
CA LYS A 475 -0.80 -34.14 -17.22
C LYS A 475 -2.08 -33.28 -17.29
N GLY A 476 -2.42 -32.78 -18.48
CA GLY A 476 -3.60 -31.95 -18.73
C GLY A 476 -4.93 -32.56 -18.28
N PRO A 477 -5.22 -33.85 -18.51
CA PRO A 477 -6.44 -34.49 -18.01
C PRO A 477 -6.56 -34.43 -16.48
N ALA A 478 -5.48 -34.68 -15.74
CA ALA A 478 -5.47 -34.63 -14.28
C ALA A 478 -5.67 -33.19 -13.76
N LEU A 479 -5.05 -32.20 -14.40
CA LEU A 479 -5.30 -30.78 -14.11
C LEU A 479 -6.75 -30.39 -14.35
N ARG A 480 -7.34 -30.84 -15.46
CA ARG A 480 -8.76 -30.60 -15.77
C ARG A 480 -9.66 -31.26 -14.72
N HIS A 481 -9.33 -32.47 -14.29
CA HIS A 481 -10.07 -33.15 -13.22
C HIS A 481 -9.99 -32.38 -11.89
N LEU A 482 -8.81 -31.88 -11.50
CA LEU A 482 -8.66 -31.04 -10.31
C LEU A 482 -9.47 -29.74 -10.42
N PHE A 483 -9.44 -29.09 -11.58
CA PHE A 483 -10.24 -27.89 -11.83
C PHE A 483 -11.74 -28.18 -11.73
N LEU A 484 -12.23 -29.22 -12.41
CA LEU A 484 -13.64 -29.62 -12.36
C LEU A 484 -14.05 -30.05 -10.94
N SER A 485 -13.18 -30.74 -10.20
CA SER A 485 -13.42 -31.10 -8.80
C SER A 485 -13.44 -29.87 -7.88
N ALA A 486 -12.57 -28.88 -8.12
CA ALA A 486 -12.62 -27.61 -7.42
C ALA A 486 -13.90 -26.83 -7.75
N CYS A 487 -14.29 -26.74 -9.03
CA CYS A 487 -15.55 -26.15 -9.46
C CYS A 487 -16.75 -26.88 -8.85
N SER A 488 -16.76 -28.21 -8.85
CA SER A 488 -17.82 -29.00 -8.23
C SER A 488 -17.84 -28.84 -6.72
N ARG A 489 -16.69 -28.70 -6.03
CA ARG A 489 -16.66 -28.37 -4.59
C ARG A 489 -17.17 -26.97 -4.31
N VAL A 490 -16.90 -25.99 -5.18
CA VAL A 490 -17.45 -24.63 -5.06
C VAL A 490 -18.96 -24.66 -5.31
N GLN A 491 -19.41 -25.31 -6.38
CA GLN A 491 -20.82 -25.49 -6.70
C GLN A 491 -21.56 -26.32 -5.65
N ASN A 492 -20.93 -27.36 -5.09
CA ASN A 492 -21.49 -28.15 -4.01
C ASN A 492 -21.42 -27.41 -2.69
N ALA A 493 -20.44 -26.53 -2.42
CA ALA A 493 -20.47 -25.65 -1.25
C ALA A 493 -21.57 -24.58 -1.40
N GLU A 494 -21.86 -24.15 -2.63
CA GLU A 494 -23.00 -23.28 -2.94
C GLU A 494 -24.33 -24.05 -2.82
N GLN A 495 -24.38 -25.31 -3.26
CA GLN A 495 -25.57 -26.17 -3.24
C GLN A 495 -25.84 -26.81 -1.88
N GLU A 496 -24.83 -27.28 -1.13
CA GLU A 496 -24.88 -27.62 0.30
C GLU A 496 -25.15 -26.34 1.08
N GLY A 497 -24.56 -25.21 0.71
CA GLY A 497 -24.99 -23.90 1.17
C GLY A 497 -26.50 -23.68 0.95
N GLN A 498 -27.10 -24.18 -0.13
CA GLN A 498 -28.54 -24.12 -0.44
C GLN A 498 -29.38 -25.27 0.16
N GLN A 499 -28.85 -26.48 0.37
CA GLN A 499 -29.53 -27.66 0.91
C GLN A 499 -29.45 -27.72 2.44
N PHE A 500 -28.35 -27.24 3.04
CA PHE A 500 -28.23 -26.96 4.46
C PHE A 500 -29.15 -25.78 4.86
N ARG A 501 -29.41 -24.85 3.92
CA ARG A 501 -30.47 -23.82 4.00
C ARG A 501 -31.90 -24.38 3.99
N LEU A 502 -32.11 -25.62 3.53
CA LEU A 502 -33.43 -26.24 3.38
C LEU A 502 -33.73 -27.36 4.40
N SER A 503 -32.73 -27.84 5.18
CA SER A 503 -32.86 -29.06 5.98
C SER A 503 -32.72 -28.91 7.51
N GLN A 504 -32.48 -27.71 8.04
CA GLN A 504 -32.53 -27.46 9.49
C GLN A 504 -33.38 -26.24 9.82
N ASN A 505 -33.99 -26.27 11.02
CA ASN A 505 -34.89 -25.24 11.55
C ASN A 505 -34.40 -23.82 11.16
N PRO A 506 -35.16 -23.05 10.36
CA PRO A 506 -34.74 -21.75 9.82
C PRO A 506 -34.23 -20.77 10.87
N ASP A 507 -34.79 -20.84 12.08
CA ASP A 507 -34.46 -19.94 13.20
C ASP A 507 -33.09 -20.21 13.84
N LEU A 508 -32.60 -21.46 13.81
CA LEU A 508 -31.29 -21.84 14.39
C LEU A 508 -30.13 -21.46 13.47
N HIS A 509 -30.29 -21.62 12.15
CA HIS A 509 -29.24 -21.31 11.17
C HIS A 509 -29.09 -19.80 10.94
N GLY A 510 -30.21 -19.05 10.85
CA GLY A 510 -30.16 -17.58 10.77
C GLY A 510 -29.47 -16.95 11.98
N TRP A 511 -29.74 -17.49 13.18
CA TRP A 511 -29.06 -17.05 14.41
C TRP A 511 -27.55 -17.32 14.38
N GLU A 512 -27.12 -18.50 13.93
CA GLU A 512 -25.69 -18.85 13.88
C GLU A 512 -24.93 -18.03 12.84
N ILE A 513 -25.50 -17.81 11.65
CA ILE A 513 -24.93 -16.91 10.64
C ILE A 513 -24.85 -15.49 11.19
N GLN A 514 -25.95 -14.97 11.77
CA GLN A 514 -25.97 -13.63 12.39
C GLN A 514 -24.88 -13.51 13.47
N LYS A 515 -24.73 -14.52 14.32
CA LYS A 515 -23.70 -14.55 15.37
C LYS A 515 -22.30 -14.49 14.78
N ASN A 516 -22.00 -15.30 13.76
CA ASN A 516 -20.69 -15.32 13.11
C ASN A 516 -20.38 -14.00 12.40
N SER A 517 -21.34 -13.47 11.62
CA SER A 517 -21.25 -12.16 10.98
C SER A 517 -20.99 -11.06 12.01
N SER A 518 -21.75 -11.06 13.12
CA SER A 518 -21.57 -10.11 14.20
C SER A 518 -20.19 -10.22 14.86
N GLN A 519 -19.66 -11.42 15.07
CA GLN A 519 -18.34 -11.62 15.68
C GLN A 519 -17.22 -11.10 14.78
N VAL A 520 -17.28 -11.36 13.47
CA VAL A 520 -16.29 -10.87 12.50
C VAL A 520 -16.35 -9.34 12.42
N ILE A 521 -17.54 -8.78 12.24
CA ILE A 521 -17.74 -7.33 12.11
C ILE A 521 -17.26 -6.62 13.37
N LEU A 522 -17.66 -7.09 14.57
CA LEU A 522 -17.21 -6.49 15.84
C LEU A 522 -15.72 -6.74 16.10
N GLY A 523 -15.15 -7.84 15.62
CA GLY A 523 -13.70 -8.06 15.63
C GLY A 523 -12.94 -6.98 14.84
N VAL A 524 -13.45 -6.62 13.66
CA VAL A 524 -12.89 -5.52 12.85
C VAL A 524 -13.07 -4.18 13.55
N VAL A 525 -14.24 -3.92 14.15
CA VAL A 525 -14.47 -2.72 14.98
C VAL A 525 -13.43 -2.63 16.11
N ASN A 526 -13.14 -3.73 16.80
CA ASN A 526 -12.13 -3.75 17.86
C ASN A 526 -10.73 -3.41 17.35
N LEU A 527 -10.35 -3.86 16.15
CA LEU A 527 -9.08 -3.47 15.53
C LEU A 527 -9.03 -1.95 15.31
N ILE A 528 -10.11 -1.34 14.82
CA ILE A 528 -10.18 0.10 14.58
C ILE A 528 -10.08 0.89 15.90
N LEU A 529 -10.79 0.44 16.93
CA LEU A 529 -10.90 1.14 18.20
C LEU A 529 -9.74 0.86 19.17
N THR A 530 -8.79 -0.01 18.84
CA THR A 530 -7.62 -0.31 19.69
C THR A 530 -6.52 0.73 19.49
N PRO A 531 -6.27 1.66 20.44
CA PRO A 531 -5.36 2.79 20.22
C PRO A 531 -3.88 2.38 20.07
N SER A 532 -3.50 1.20 20.57
CA SER A 532 -2.13 0.69 20.52
C SER A 532 -1.74 0.10 19.17
N LEU A 533 -2.69 -0.08 18.25
CA LEU A 533 -2.40 -0.59 16.90
C LEU A 533 -1.87 0.52 15.98
N PRO A 534 -0.96 0.18 15.06
CA PRO A 534 -0.50 1.09 14.00
C PRO A 534 -1.67 1.70 13.21
N ASP A 535 -1.53 2.95 12.81
CA ASP A 535 -2.57 3.68 12.05
C ASP A 535 -2.94 2.99 10.73
N ASP A 536 -1.98 2.39 10.04
CA ASP A 536 -2.22 1.68 8.77
C ASP A 536 -3.17 0.48 8.95
N ILE A 537 -3.00 -0.27 10.04
CA ILE A 537 -3.87 -1.41 10.36
C ILE A 537 -5.28 -0.92 10.70
N ARG A 538 -5.39 0.15 11.48
CA ARG A 538 -6.68 0.76 11.82
C ARG A 538 -7.38 1.34 10.59
N HIS A 539 -6.62 1.93 9.67
CA HIS A 539 -7.12 2.44 8.40
C HIS A 539 -7.66 1.31 7.53
N GLU A 540 -6.89 0.24 7.31
CA GLU A 540 -7.32 -0.89 6.48
C GLU A 540 -8.53 -1.61 7.10
N ALA A 541 -8.55 -1.77 8.43
CA ALA A 541 -9.71 -2.30 9.14
C ALA A 541 -10.95 -1.42 8.95
N SER A 542 -10.78 -0.08 8.91
CA SER A 542 -11.87 0.85 8.64
C SER A 542 -12.41 0.73 7.21
N GLN A 543 -11.54 0.54 6.21
CA GLN A 543 -11.95 0.28 4.83
C GLN A 543 -12.69 -1.06 4.71
N ALA A 544 -12.20 -2.10 5.37
CA ALA A 544 -12.86 -3.41 5.41
C ALA A 544 -14.25 -3.32 6.07
N LEU A 545 -14.39 -2.59 7.19
CA LEU A 545 -15.67 -2.37 7.83
C LEU A 545 -16.66 -1.65 6.92
N LEU A 546 -16.21 -0.63 6.19
CA LEU A 546 -17.03 0.02 5.19
C LEU A 546 -17.52 -1.00 4.15
N CYS A 547 -16.65 -1.84 3.59
CA CYS A 547 -17.05 -2.88 2.62
C CYS A 547 -18.15 -3.81 3.16
N PHE A 548 -18.08 -4.23 4.43
CA PHE A 548 -19.16 -5.03 5.05
C PHE A 548 -20.52 -4.33 5.05
N PHE A 549 -20.55 -2.99 5.07
CA PHE A 549 -21.76 -2.16 5.03
C PHE A 549 -22.24 -1.86 3.60
N GLN A 550 -21.65 -2.44 2.55
CA GLN A 550 -22.26 -2.40 1.22
C GLN A 550 -23.50 -3.30 1.17
N SER A 551 -24.52 -2.88 0.41
CA SER A 551 -25.83 -3.55 0.39
C SER A 551 -25.75 -5.06 0.16
N ASP A 552 -24.93 -5.50 -0.80
CA ASP A 552 -24.83 -6.92 -1.17
C ASP A 552 -24.19 -7.75 -0.04
N PHE A 553 -23.31 -7.15 0.77
CA PHE A 553 -22.70 -7.82 1.92
C PHE A 553 -23.61 -7.83 3.14
N ILE A 554 -24.40 -6.77 3.36
CA ILE A 554 -25.39 -6.73 4.45
C ILE A 554 -26.43 -7.85 4.30
N GLU A 555 -26.90 -8.11 3.07
CA GLU A 555 -27.83 -9.21 2.79
C GLU A 555 -27.25 -10.59 3.17
N MET A 556 -25.92 -10.74 3.17
CA MET A 556 -25.23 -11.96 3.59
C MET A 556 -25.03 -12.06 5.10
N TRP A 557 -25.23 -11.00 5.87
CA TRP A 557 -25.06 -11.04 7.34
C TRP A 557 -26.03 -12.01 8.00
N ASN A 558 -27.25 -12.10 7.45
CA ASN A 558 -28.22 -13.15 7.71
C ASN A 558 -29.22 -13.21 6.53
N PRO A 559 -29.09 -14.20 5.63
CA PRO A 559 -29.99 -14.34 4.48
C PRO A 559 -31.45 -14.67 4.84
N VAL A 560 -31.72 -15.13 6.07
CA VAL A 560 -33.06 -15.53 6.52
C VAL A 560 -33.86 -14.31 6.96
N THR A 561 -33.26 -13.41 7.76
CA THR A 561 -33.90 -12.18 8.25
C THR A 561 -32.97 -10.96 8.11
N PRO A 562 -32.63 -10.55 6.87
CA PRO A 562 -31.58 -9.58 6.61
C PRO A 562 -31.84 -8.22 7.26
N ILE A 563 -33.07 -7.71 7.24
CA ILE A 563 -33.40 -6.41 7.82
C ILE A 563 -33.33 -6.42 9.36
N ALA A 564 -33.87 -7.46 10.00
CA ALA A 564 -33.83 -7.55 11.47
C ALA A 564 -32.39 -7.72 11.99
N SER A 565 -31.57 -8.54 11.33
CA SER A 565 -30.17 -8.72 11.69
C SER A 565 -29.31 -7.50 11.36
N PHE A 566 -29.63 -6.78 10.27
CA PHE A 566 -29.03 -5.49 9.96
C PHE A 566 -29.21 -4.51 11.13
N TRP A 567 -30.42 -4.36 11.67
CA TRP A 567 -30.67 -3.47 12.79
C TRP A 567 -29.84 -3.86 14.02
N ALA A 568 -29.79 -5.15 14.36
CA ALA A 568 -29.01 -5.62 15.50
C ALA A 568 -27.50 -5.34 15.35
N ILE A 569 -26.90 -5.77 14.24
CA ILE A 569 -25.45 -5.67 14.02
C ILE A 569 -25.04 -4.21 13.79
N SER A 570 -25.75 -3.48 12.92
CA SER A 570 -25.38 -2.11 12.58
C SER A 570 -25.54 -1.17 13.78
N SER A 571 -26.59 -1.33 14.61
CA SER A 571 -26.74 -0.55 15.83
C SER A 571 -25.65 -0.87 16.84
N GLN A 572 -25.22 -2.13 16.98
CA GLN A 572 -24.10 -2.48 17.86
C GLN A 572 -22.79 -1.82 17.42
N VAL A 573 -22.51 -1.80 16.12
CA VAL A 573 -21.33 -1.09 15.55
C VAL A 573 -21.41 0.40 15.87
N MET A 574 -22.57 1.03 15.64
CA MET A 574 -22.78 2.46 15.93
C MET A 574 -22.54 2.80 17.40
N VAL A 575 -23.04 1.97 18.32
CA VAL A 575 -22.80 2.12 19.77
C VAL A 575 -21.31 2.03 20.08
N SER A 576 -20.59 1.03 19.57
CA SER A 576 -19.16 0.87 19.85
C SER A 576 -18.32 2.08 19.43
N PHE A 577 -18.59 2.64 18.24
CA PHE A 577 -17.92 3.88 17.81
C PHE A 577 -18.30 5.08 18.67
N ALA A 578 -19.59 5.25 18.97
CA ALA A 578 -20.07 6.38 19.76
C ALA A 578 -19.50 6.35 21.18
N GLU A 579 -19.53 5.21 21.88
CA GLU A 579 -18.95 5.04 23.22
C GLU A 579 -17.46 5.34 23.25
N PHE A 580 -16.71 4.86 22.26
CA PHE A 580 -15.29 5.15 22.15
C PHE A 580 -15.03 6.65 21.97
N LEU A 581 -15.78 7.32 21.09
CA LEU A 581 -15.67 8.75 20.82
C LEU A 581 -16.04 9.61 22.06
N ILE A 582 -17.05 9.20 22.83
CA ILE A 582 -17.42 9.87 24.09
C ILE A 582 -16.23 9.89 25.07
N GLY A 583 -15.49 8.78 25.15
CA GLY A 583 -14.33 8.63 26.03
C GLY A 583 -13.06 9.34 25.57
N HIS A 584 -12.85 9.52 24.26
CA HIS A 584 -11.58 10.00 23.68
C HIS A 584 -11.62 11.44 23.14
N GLY A 585 -12.79 12.09 23.12
CA GLY A 585 -12.91 13.55 22.92
C GLY A 585 -12.47 14.07 21.54
N SER A 586 -11.86 15.25 21.51
CA SER A 586 -11.53 16.07 20.32
C SER A 586 -10.45 15.49 19.39
N HIS A 587 -9.84 14.34 19.72
CA HIS A 587 -8.90 13.62 18.86
C HIS A 587 -9.58 12.58 17.94
N GLY A 588 -10.92 12.58 17.90
CA GLY A 588 -11.73 11.58 17.20
C GLY A 588 -12.18 11.93 15.77
N THR A 589 -11.71 13.02 15.16
CA THR A 589 -12.23 13.51 13.85
C THR A 589 -12.17 12.45 12.75
N GLY A 590 -11.08 11.66 12.69
CA GLY A 590 -10.96 10.55 11.73
C GLY A 590 -11.99 9.43 11.96
N LEU A 591 -12.26 9.08 13.23
CA LEU A 591 -13.28 8.09 13.58
C LEU A 591 -14.70 8.61 13.33
N LEU A 592 -14.92 9.92 13.50
CA LEU A 592 -16.20 10.57 13.19
C LEU A 592 -16.49 10.54 11.68
N HIS A 593 -15.47 10.68 10.81
CA HIS A 593 -15.62 10.48 9.36
C HIS A 593 -16.11 9.07 9.02
N TYR A 594 -15.53 8.04 9.64
CA TYR A 594 -15.99 6.66 9.44
C TYR A 594 -17.41 6.45 9.96
N LEU A 595 -17.75 7.00 11.13
CA LEU A 595 -19.09 6.92 11.69
C LEU A 595 -20.13 7.55 10.73
N ARG A 596 -19.82 8.73 10.18
CA ARG A 596 -20.65 9.38 9.15
C ARG A 596 -20.82 8.50 7.92
N ALA A 597 -19.74 7.93 7.40
CA ALA A 597 -19.78 7.07 6.21
C ALA A 597 -20.59 5.79 6.45
N LEU A 598 -20.52 5.20 7.64
CA LEU A 598 -21.33 4.05 8.03
C LEU A 598 -22.82 4.42 8.10
N THR A 599 -23.18 5.56 8.70
CA THR A 599 -24.58 6.04 8.75
C THR A 599 -25.13 6.30 7.35
N LEU A 600 -24.30 6.79 6.43
CA LEU A 600 -24.67 6.96 5.03
C LEU A 600 -24.95 5.61 4.35
N ARG A 601 -24.07 4.61 4.52
CA ARG A 601 -24.29 3.25 3.96
C ARG A 601 -25.52 2.55 4.55
N LYS A 602 -25.79 2.74 5.85
CA LYS A 602 -27.05 2.29 6.48
C LYS A 602 -28.27 2.84 5.74
N ASN A 603 -28.29 4.15 5.48
CA ASN A 603 -29.39 4.78 4.76
C ASN A 603 -29.52 4.32 3.31
N GLU A 604 -28.42 4.01 2.62
CA GLU A 604 -28.44 3.43 1.28
C GLU A 604 -29.10 2.05 1.28
N PHE A 605 -28.72 1.19 2.21
CA PHE A 605 -29.32 -0.13 2.38
C PHE A 605 -30.82 -0.03 2.69
N LEU A 606 -31.20 0.78 3.69
CA LEU A 606 -32.60 0.96 4.07
C LEU A 606 -33.45 1.52 2.92
N ARG A 607 -32.89 2.39 2.07
CA ARG A 607 -33.60 2.92 0.90
C ARG A 607 -33.87 1.84 -0.15
N LYS A 608 -32.94 0.88 -0.33
CA LYS A 608 -33.14 -0.29 -1.22
C LYS A 608 -34.26 -1.20 -0.69
N HIS A 609 -34.39 -1.31 0.63
CA HIS A 609 -35.38 -2.16 1.32
C HIS A 609 -36.50 -1.36 2.02
N LYS A 610 -36.88 -0.21 1.46
CA LYS A 610 -37.76 0.79 2.12
C LYS A 610 -39.10 0.23 2.63
N GLU A 611 -39.70 -0.73 1.91
CA GLU A 611 -40.99 -1.34 2.27
C GLU A 611 -40.89 -2.15 3.58
N GLN A 612 -39.70 -2.71 3.84
CA GLN A 612 -39.42 -3.58 4.99
C GLN A 612 -38.57 -2.89 6.07
N ALA A 613 -38.24 -1.59 5.91
CA ALA A 613 -37.22 -0.91 6.70
C ALA A 613 -37.49 -0.89 8.22
N SER A 614 -38.74 -0.98 8.65
CA SER A 614 -39.13 -1.02 10.08
C SER A 614 -38.99 -2.41 10.74
N ILE A 615 -38.80 -3.48 9.96
CA ILE A 615 -38.73 -4.85 10.49
C ILE A 615 -37.50 -5.02 11.37
N GLY A 616 -37.70 -5.16 12.68
CA GLY A 616 -36.63 -5.35 13.67
C GLY A 616 -36.03 -4.06 14.23
N TYR A 617 -36.57 -2.88 13.89
CA TYR A 617 -36.11 -1.59 14.42
C TYR A 617 -36.41 -1.39 15.92
N HIS A 618 -37.43 -2.05 16.46
CA HIS A 618 -37.87 -1.87 17.86
C HIS A 618 -37.01 -2.58 18.91
N ILE A 619 -35.89 -3.20 18.51
CA ILE A 619 -34.98 -3.85 19.46
C ILE A 619 -34.25 -2.81 20.33
N PRO A 620 -33.96 -3.09 21.62
CA PRO A 620 -33.40 -2.09 22.54
C PRO A 620 -32.09 -1.43 22.06
N ILE A 621 -31.23 -2.18 21.37
CA ILE A 621 -29.94 -1.67 20.88
C ILE A 621 -30.10 -0.53 19.85
N CYS A 622 -31.21 -0.48 19.10
CA CYS A 622 -31.46 0.61 18.15
C CYS A 622 -31.70 1.94 18.88
N ASN A 623 -32.48 1.92 19.97
CA ASN A 623 -32.72 3.10 20.81
C ASN A 623 -31.42 3.56 21.50
N VAL A 624 -30.60 2.62 21.98
CA VAL A 624 -29.28 2.92 22.56
C VAL A 624 -28.38 3.57 21.52
N ALA A 625 -28.32 3.01 20.30
CA ALA A 625 -27.54 3.58 19.21
C ALA A 625 -27.98 5.00 18.88
N GLN A 626 -29.28 5.27 18.75
CA GLN A 626 -29.79 6.62 18.47
C GLN A 626 -29.45 7.61 19.59
N THR A 627 -29.63 7.20 20.84
CA THR A 627 -29.28 8.02 22.01
C THR A 627 -27.79 8.38 22.00
N LYS A 628 -26.92 7.40 21.72
CA LYS A 628 -25.45 7.60 21.69
C LYS A 628 -24.98 8.42 20.50
N LEU A 629 -25.59 8.24 19.33
CA LEU A 629 -25.33 9.07 18.15
C LEU A 629 -25.75 10.53 18.37
N GLU A 630 -26.93 10.76 18.96
CA GLU A 630 -27.39 12.11 19.32
C GLU A 630 -26.45 12.75 20.35
N GLU A 631 -26.07 12.01 21.40
CA GLU A 631 -25.12 12.47 22.43
C GLU A 631 -23.81 12.95 21.80
N ILE A 632 -23.19 12.13 20.95
CA ILE A 632 -21.87 12.44 20.38
C ILE A 632 -21.95 13.59 19.36
N PHE A 633 -22.95 13.60 18.48
CA PHE A 633 -23.06 14.65 17.47
C PHE A 633 -23.37 16.01 18.11
N LEU A 634 -24.19 16.05 19.16
CA LEU A 634 -24.42 17.28 19.94
C LEU A 634 -23.15 17.73 20.66
N THR A 635 -22.45 16.80 21.31
CA THR A 635 -21.20 17.09 22.03
C THR A 635 -20.13 17.67 21.08
N PHE A 636 -20.05 17.18 19.85
CA PHE A 636 -19.07 17.68 18.89
C PHE A 636 -19.40 19.05 18.29
N LEU A 637 -20.59 19.61 18.50
CA LEU A 637 -20.94 20.96 18.03
C LEU A 637 -20.13 22.08 18.70
N TRP A 638 -19.64 21.85 19.92
CA TRP A 638 -18.78 22.81 20.60
C TRP A 638 -17.28 22.55 20.38
N SER A 639 -16.91 21.60 19.52
CA SER A 639 -15.50 21.34 19.18
C SER A 639 -14.79 22.62 18.67
N PRO A 640 -13.54 22.87 19.08
CA PRO A 640 -12.74 23.97 18.53
C PRO A 640 -12.38 23.73 17.06
N ASP A 641 -12.29 22.46 16.62
CA ASP A 641 -12.09 22.09 15.23
C ASP A 641 -13.37 22.23 14.42
N VAL A 642 -13.34 23.13 13.42
CA VAL A 642 -14.48 23.40 12.54
C VAL A 642 -14.87 22.19 11.70
N GLU A 643 -13.91 21.34 11.32
CA GLU A 643 -14.19 20.16 10.50
C GLU A 643 -15.06 19.17 11.28
N THR A 644 -14.67 18.86 12.52
CA THR A 644 -15.47 18.05 13.46
C THR A 644 -16.90 18.58 13.62
N VAL A 645 -17.08 19.90 13.72
CA VAL A 645 -18.42 20.51 13.80
C VAL A 645 -19.22 20.26 12.52
N LEU A 646 -18.64 20.52 11.35
CA LEU A 646 -19.33 20.36 10.06
C LEU A 646 -19.73 18.90 9.79
N ILE A 647 -18.85 17.95 10.13
CA ILE A 647 -19.16 16.52 10.03
C ILE A 647 -20.35 16.19 10.93
N SER A 648 -20.32 16.62 12.20
CA SER A 648 -21.40 16.38 13.17
C SER A 648 -22.73 16.99 12.73
N LEU A 649 -22.70 18.22 12.19
CA LEU A 649 -23.89 18.85 11.61
C LEU A 649 -24.48 17.98 10.48
N SER A 650 -23.65 17.51 9.55
CA SER A 650 -24.13 16.65 8.45
C SER A 650 -24.69 15.30 8.93
N CYS A 651 -24.18 14.76 10.04
CA CYS A 651 -24.67 13.51 10.62
C CYS A 651 -26.11 13.62 11.12
N PHE A 652 -26.56 14.78 11.60
CA PHE A 652 -27.97 15.00 11.92
C PHE A 652 -28.89 14.79 10.72
N GLY A 653 -28.46 15.21 9.53
CA GLY A 653 -29.22 14.97 8.29
C GLY A 653 -29.32 13.48 7.96
N HIS A 654 -28.24 12.72 8.18
CA HIS A 654 -28.26 11.27 8.00
C HIS A 654 -29.17 10.57 9.03
N MET A 655 -29.22 11.02 10.28
CA MET A 655 -30.18 10.51 11.27
C MET A 655 -31.63 10.82 10.90
N CYS A 656 -31.92 12.04 10.41
CA CYS A 656 -33.26 12.40 9.95
C CYS A 656 -33.69 11.53 8.76
N ASN A 657 -32.80 11.32 7.78
CA ASN A 657 -33.07 10.45 6.63
C ASN A 657 -33.37 9.00 7.05
N GLU A 658 -32.66 8.47 8.06
CA GLU A 658 -32.91 7.12 8.58
C GLU A 658 -34.35 6.99 9.10
N LEU A 659 -34.77 7.94 9.94
CA LEU A 659 -36.12 8.00 10.51
C LEU A 659 -37.20 8.19 9.45
N GLU A 660 -36.96 9.01 8.43
CA GLU A 660 -37.89 9.20 7.31
C GLU A 660 -38.09 7.91 6.50
N ILE A 661 -37.02 7.15 6.25
CA ILE A 661 -37.14 5.87 5.52
C ILE A 661 -37.98 4.89 6.33
N ILE A 662 -37.77 4.82 7.65
CA ILE A 662 -38.54 3.93 8.55
C ILE A 662 -40.02 4.36 8.57
N GLN A 663 -40.31 5.66 8.70
CA GLN A 663 -41.67 6.21 8.76
C GLN A 663 -42.51 5.95 7.51
N ASN A 664 -41.85 5.82 6.36
CA ASN A 664 -42.51 5.57 5.08
C ASN A 664 -42.61 4.06 4.73
N SER A 665 -42.31 3.15 5.67
CA SER A 665 -42.42 1.69 5.47
C SER A 665 -43.83 1.16 5.75
N ASP A 666 -44.19 0.00 5.20
CA ASP A 666 -45.57 -0.53 5.16
C ASP A 666 -46.08 -1.12 6.50
N SER A 667 -45.32 -1.04 7.59
CA SER A 667 -45.70 -1.64 8.88
C SER A 667 -46.51 -0.67 9.77
N PRO A 668 -47.68 -1.08 10.31
CA PRO A 668 -48.59 -0.20 11.02
C PRO A 668 -48.27 0.05 12.51
N ASN A 669 -47.12 -0.39 13.02
CA ASN A 669 -46.79 -0.25 14.45
C ASN A 669 -46.09 1.06 14.75
N GLU A 670 -46.62 1.77 15.76
CA GLU A 670 -46.17 3.02 16.41
C GLU A 670 -44.71 3.40 16.14
N ILE A 671 -44.47 4.05 14.99
CA ILE A 671 -43.18 4.64 14.65
C ILE A 671 -43.03 5.91 15.49
N PRO A 672 -41.87 6.16 16.14
CA PRO A 672 -41.68 7.35 16.95
C PRO A 672 -42.03 8.61 16.16
N THR A 673 -42.91 9.44 16.73
CA THR A 673 -43.31 10.72 16.15
C THR A 673 -42.04 11.52 15.84
N ALA A 674 -41.90 12.03 14.61
CA ALA A 674 -40.78 12.85 14.10
C ALA A 674 -40.67 14.22 14.82
N GLN A 675 -40.68 14.24 16.14
CA GLN A 675 -40.62 15.45 16.95
C GLN A 675 -39.15 15.89 17.02
N ASP A 676 -38.92 17.20 16.88
CA ASP A 676 -37.59 17.86 16.79
C ASP A 676 -36.73 17.59 15.54
N MET A 677 -37.20 16.75 14.61
CA MET A 677 -36.52 16.49 13.32
C MET A 677 -36.27 17.80 12.53
N HIS A 678 -37.14 18.80 12.68
CA HIS A 678 -37.00 20.10 12.00
C HIS A 678 -35.76 20.88 12.47
N VAL A 679 -35.40 20.80 13.77
CA VAL A 679 -34.19 21.46 14.31
C VAL A 679 -32.95 20.73 13.81
N TYR A 680 -32.95 19.39 13.85
CA TYR A 680 -31.83 18.58 13.36
C TYR A 680 -31.59 18.72 11.86
N ARG A 681 -32.65 18.82 11.04
CA ARG A 681 -32.51 19.18 9.62
C ARG A 681 -31.95 20.60 9.46
N SER A 682 -32.44 21.57 10.24
CA SER A 682 -31.93 22.95 10.19
C SER A 682 -30.46 23.04 10.60
N LEU A 683 -30.01 22.23 11.56
CA LEU A 683 -28.59 22.09 11.92
C LEU A 683 -27.79 21.46 10.77
N SER A 684 -28.29 20.39 10.16
CA SER A 684 -27.64 19.75 9.01
C SER A 684 -27.46 20.68 7.81
N ASP A 685 -28.44 21.55 7.55
CA ASP A 685 -28.38 22.54 6.50
C ASP A 685 -27.17 23.48 6.63
N GLU A 686 -26.81 23.84 7.87
CA GLU A 686 -25.65 24.71 8.15
C GLU A 686 -24.31 24.06 7.75
N ALA A 687 -24.24 22.72 7.68
CA ALA A 687 -23.05 22.02 7.20
C ALA A 687 -22.71 22.37 5.74
N SER A 688 -23.75 22.55 4.91
CA SER A 688 -23.61 22.84 3.46
C SER A 688 -23.59 24.35 3.15
N LYS A 689 -24.20 25.17 4.00
CA LYS A 689 -24.33 26.63 3.84
C LYS A 689 -23.13 27.41 4.37
N PHE A 690 -22.11 26.73 4.90
CA PHE A 690 -20.95 27.34 5.50
C PHE A 690 -20.18 28.25 4.51
N ARG A 691 -20.40 29.56 4.63
CA ARG A 691 -19.67 30.62 3.92
C ARG A 691 -19.13 31.71 4.85
N SER A 692 -19.24 31.52 6.17
CA SER A 692 -18.95 32.53 7.23
C SER A 692 -18.04 31.95 8.33
N GLY A 693 -17.29 32.79 9.05
CA GLY A 693 -16.31 32.32 10.06
C GLY A 693 -16.91 31.55 11.26
N ARG A 694 -16.06 30.76 11.96
CA ARG A 694 -16.42 29.84 13.06
C ARG A 694 -17.36 30.42 14.13
N ALA A 695 -17.15 31.67 14.55
CA ALA A 695 -17.97 32.33 15.56
C ALA A 695 -19.40 32.65 15.09
N ALA A 696 -19.60 32.92 13.79
CA ALA A 696 -20.92 33.09 13.21
C ALA A 696 -21.67 31.75 13.16
N LEU A 697 -20.98 30.68 12.72
CA LEU A 697 -21.51 29.32 12.74
C LEU A 697 -21.91 28.90 14.17
N GLN A 698 -21.06 29.17 15.18
CA GLN A 698 -21.38 28.83 16.56
C GLN A 698 -22.65 29.54 17.06
N ARG A 699 -22.80 30.85 16.80
CA ARG A 699 -24.02 31.58 17.18
C ARG A 699 -25.27 31.01 16.51
N ARG A 700 -25.16 30.58 15.25
CA ARG A 700 -26.24 29.96 14.51
C ARG A 700 -26.64 28.61 15.10
N ILE A 701 -25.66 27.75 15.38
CA ILE A 701 -25.87 26.47 16.10
C ILE A 701 -26.60 26.72 17.42
N MET A 702 -26.11 27.66 18.23
CA MET A 702 -26.72 27.99 19.53
C MET A 702 -28.15 28.50 19.41
N ALA A 703 -28.46 29.29 18.38
CA ALA A 703 -29.82 29.76 18.12
C ALA A 703 -30.77 28.62 17.74
N LEU A 704 -30.29 27.62 16.99
CA LEU A 704 -31.06 26.44 16.62
C LEU A 704 -31.26 25.49 17.81
N LEU A 705 -30.24 25.25 18.63
CA LEU A 705 -30.35 24.38 19.81
C LEU A 705 -31.41 24.87 20.83
N ARG A 706 -31.66 26.19 20.90
CA ARG A 706 -32.72 26.78 21.76
C ARG A 706 -34.14 26.53 21.26
N GLN A 707 -34.30 26.04 20.04
CA GLN A 707 -35.60 25.69 19.45
C GLN A 707 -35.97 24.23 19.74
N LEU A 708 -35.12 23.48 20.46
CA LEU A 708 -35.46 22.16 20.95
C LEU A 708 -36.42 22.30 22.13
N ASP A 709 -37.65 21.78 21.95
CA ASP A 709 -38.72 21.92 22.94
C ASP A 709 -38.89 20.68 23.83
N ARG A 710 -38.22 19.56 23.51
CA ARG A 710 -38.32 18.30 24.26
C ARG A 710 -36.95 17.75 24.66
N GLN A 711 -36.89 17.26 25.89
CA GLN A 711 -35.72 16.53 26.40
C GLN A 711 -35.69 15.11 25.83
N THR A 712 -34.56 14.75 25.22
CA THR A 712 -34.22 13.39 24.82
C THR A 712 -33.15 12.85 25.77
N GLN A 713 -32.95 11.53 25.81
CA GLN A 713 -31.85 10.98 26.58
C GLN A 713 -30.48 11.40 26.01
N GLY A 714 -30.38 11.56 24.68
CA GLY A 714 -29.13 11.96 24.03
C GLY A 714 -28.76 13.41 24.31
N ASN A 715 -29.73 14.34 24.25
CA ASN A 715 -29.45 15.75 24.55
C ASN A 715 -29.17 16.01 26.04
N LEU A 716 -29.79 15.25 26.94
CA LEU A 716 -29.47 15.29 28.37
C LEU A 716 -28.05 14.77 28.63
N GLN A 717 -27.68 13.62 28.08
CA GLN A 717 -26.33 13.04 28.25
C GLN A 717 -25.24 13.95 27.64
N ALA A 718 -25.50 14.56 26.47
CA ALA A 718 -24.59 15.54 25.88
C ALA A 718 -24.41 16.76 26.79
N TRP A 719 -25.48 17.24 27.41
CA TRP A 719 -25.43 18.36 28.34
C TRP A 719 -24.64 18.00 29.61
N GLU A 720 -24.91 16.87 30.25
CA GLU A 720 -24.25 16.43 31.48
C GLU A 720 -22.75 16.15 31.29
N SER A 721 -22.39 15.47 30.20
CA SER A 721 -20.98 15.19 29.86
C SER A 721 -20.22 16.47 29.53
N THR A 722 -20.86 17.41 28.82
CA THR A 722 -20.30 18.74 28.55
C THR A 722 -20.16 19.56 29.82
N TYR A 723 -21.14 19.51 30.73
CA TYR A 723 -21.11 20.24 32.00
C TYR A 723 -19.95 19.77 32.87
N THR A 724 -19.73 18.46 32.95
CA THR A 724 -18.61 17.85 33.69
C THR A 724 -17.26 18.31 33.12
N LYS A 725 -17.10 18.30 31.79
CA LYS A 725 -15.89 18.79 31.11
C LYS A 725 -15.68 20.29 31.34
N TRP A 726 -16.74 21.08 31.22
CA TRP A 726 -16.74 22.52 31.45
C TRP A 726 -16.38 22.89 32.89
N GLN A 727 -16.94 22.19 33.90
CA GLN A 727 -16.61 22.42 35.31
C GLN A 727 -15.13 22.18 35.58
N LYS A 728 -14.58 21.07 35.08
CA LYS A 728 -13.15 20.75 35.23
C LYS A 728 -12.28 21.83 34.59
N LEU A 729 -12.57 22.21 33.35
CA LEU A 729 -11.81 23.24 32.65
C LEU A 729 -11.94 24.62 33.32
N THR A 730 -13.10 24.95 33.88
CA THR A 730 -13.32 26.18 34.65
C THR A 730 -12.44 26.22 35.90
N TYR A 731 -12.35 25.10 36.63
CA TYR A 731 -11.45 24.97 37.78
C TYR A 731 -9.99 25.15 37.37
N ASP A 732 -9.57 24.50 36.29
CA ASP A 732 -8.19 24.58 35.80
C ASP A 732 -7.82 26.02 35.35
N LEU A 733 -8.69 26.68 34.58
CA LEU A 733 -8.50 28.08 34.15
C LEU A 733 -8.49 29.06 35.33
N ALA A 734 -9.38 28.88 36.31
CA ALA A 734 -9.45 29.73 37.50
C ALA A 734 -8.21 29.59 38.40
N ASN A 735 -7.61 28.40 38.47
CA ASN A 735 -6.37 28.19 39.22
C ASN A 735 -5.15 28.70 38.46
N PHE A 736 -5.11 28.54 37.13
CA PHE A 736 -4.06 29.12 36.29
C PHE A 736 -3.97 30.65 36.47
N ALA A 737 -5.11 31.34 36.46
CA ALA A 737 -5.18 32.79 36.66
C ALA A 737 -4.69 33.24 38.06
N LYS A 738 -4.87 32.40 39.10
CA LYS A 738 -4.41 32.70 40.47
C LYS A 738 -2.90 32.51 40.62
N GLU A 739 -2.32 31.52 39.93
CA GLU A 739 -0.89 31.21 39.97
C GLU A 739 -0.02 32.28 39.27
N GLU A 740 -0.51 32.93 38.20
CA GLU A 740 0.20 34.07 37.58
C GLU A 740 0.22 35.32 38.47
N THR A 741 -0.81 35.52 39.30
CA THR A 741 -0.88 36.68 40.21
C THR A 741 -0.07 36.51 41.49
N SER A 742 0.34 35.29 41.87
CA SER A 742 1.17 35.03 43.07
C SER A 742 2.65 34.93 42.71
N SER A 743 3.36 36.06 42.72
CA SER A 743 4.79 36.19 42.40
C SER A 743 5.76 35.64 43.46
N THR A 744 5.34 34.68 44.27
CA THR A 744 6.16 34.03 45.32
C THR A 744 5.77 32.55 45.49
N MET A 745 6.19 31.67 44.59
CA MET A 745 6.04 30.22 44.80
C MET A 745 7.34 29.44 44.57
N ASP A 746 7.62 28.55 45.53
CA ASP A 746 8.70 27.58 45.56
C ASP A 746 8.83 26.78 44.25
N VAL A 747 10.00 26.88 43.63
CA VAL A 747 10.36 26.24 42.36
C VAL A 747 10.15 24.72 42.39
N GLN A 748 10.35 24.09 43.55
CA GLN A 748 10.14 22.64 43.73
C GLN A 748 8.66 22.23 43.75
N LYS A 749 7.74 23.09 44.21
CA LYS A 749 6.29 22.83 44.19
C LYS A 749 5.72 23.04 42.78
N TYR A 750 6.28 24.01 42.06
CA TYR A 750 5.98 24.30 40.65
C TYR A 750 6.40 23.14 39.73
N LEU A 751 7.60 22.59 39.92
CA LEU A 751 8.12 21.46 39.15
C LEU A 751 7.37 20.13 39.40
N ARG A 752 6.91 19.87 40.63
CA ARG A 752 6.12 18.65 40.95
C ARG A 752 4.69 18.68 40.42
N ARG A 753 4.06 19.86 40.25
CA ARG A 753 2.67 19.99 39.75
C ARG A 753 2.57 20.14 38.23
N LYS A 754 3.61 20.64 37.56
CA LYS A 754 3.67 20.70 36.07
C LYS A 754 3.63 19.31 35.40
N SER A 755 3.85 18.24 36.15
CA SER A 755 3.78 16.86 35.66
C SER A 755 2.35 16.38 35.34
N GLY A 756 1.29 17.17 35.61
CA GLY A 756 -0.10 16.74 35.39
C GLY A 756 -1.05 17.74 34.71
N SER A 757 -0.68 19.03 34.54
CA SER A 757 -1.54 20.02 33.88
C SER A 757 -1.16 20.18 32.40
N LYS A 758 -2.11 19.99 31.49
CA LYS A 758 -1.94 20.20 30.03
C LYS A 758 -1.99 21.68 29.60
N LEU A 759 -2.33 22.60 30.51
CA LEU A 759 -2.52 24.03 30.23
C LEU A 759 -1.21 24.82 30.34
N ASN A 760 -0.91 25.63 29.32
CA ASN A 760 0.22 26.57 29.26
C ASN A 760 -0.14 27.82 28.45
N MET A 761 0.76 28.81 28.41
CA MET A 761 0.52 30.07 27.69
C MET A 761 0.31 29.88 26.18
N ASP A 762 0.99 28.90 25.57
CA ASP A 762 0.92 28.65 24.12
C ASP A 762 -0.44 28.07 23.69
N ASN A 763 -1.14 27.36 24.59
CA ASN A 763 -2.42 26.72 24.32
C ASN A 763 -3.63 27.33 25.06
N LEU A 764 -3.41 28.33 25.92
CA LEU A 764 -4.44 28.99 26.72
C LEU A 764 -5.61 29.51 25.86
N GLN A 765 -5.32 30.14 24.73
CA GLN A 765 -6.36 30.68 23.84
C GLN A 765 -7.26 29.57 23.26
N ALA A 766 -6.72 28.39 22.98
CA ALA A 766 -7.50 27.25 22.49
C ALA A 766 -8.46 26.73 23.56
N PHE A 767 -7.98 26.59 24.81
CA PHE A 767 -8.81 26.20 25.94
C PHE A 767 -9.89 27.25 26.29
N LEU A 768 -9.57 28.55 26.19
CA LEU A 768 -10.57 29.61 26.37
C LEU A 768 -11.66 29.57 25.29
N ASN A 769 -11.29 29.29 24.04
CA ASN A 769 -12.25 29.12 22.95
C ASN A 769 -13.15 27.89 23.19
N GLU A 770 -12.56 26.75 23.57
CA GLU A 770 -13.29 25.53 23.90
C GLU A 770 -14.25 25.75 25.08
N TRP A 771 -13.78 26.41 26.15
CA TRP A 771 -14.60 26.81 27.29
C TRP A 771 -15.76 27.71 26.88
N THR A 772 -15.52 28.69 26.00
CA THR A 772 -16.55 29.60 25.50
C THR A 772 -17.62 28.85 24.69
N TYR A 773 -17.20 27.91 23.84
CA TYR A 773 -18.11 27.11 23.03
C TYR A 773 -18.95 26.16 23.88
N MET A 774 -18.35 25.49 24.87
CA MET A 774 -19.07 24.67 25.85
C MET A 774 -20.07 25.51 26.66
N THR A 775 -19.67 26.69 27.11
CA THR A 775 -20.55 27.62 27.84
C THR A 775 -21.78 27.97 27.01
N GLY A 776 -21.57 28.37 25.75
CA GLY A 776 -22.67 28.68 24.83
C GLY A 776 -23.61 27.49 24.60
N PHE A 777 -23.05 26.28 24.46
CA PHE A 777 -23.80 25.04 24.31
C PHE A 777 -24.65 24.72 25.54
N LEU A 778 -24.05 24.75 26.74
CA LEU A 778 -24.75 24.49 28.00
C LEU A 778 -25.88 25.47 28.25
N CYS A 779 -25.67 26.77 27.96
CA CYS A 779 -26.72 27.77 28.07
C CYS A 779 -27.86 27.57 27.06
N SER A 780 -27.56 27.05 25.87
CA SER A 780 -28.54 26.88 24.80
C SER A 780 -29.40 25.63 24.99
N LEU A 781 -28.82 24.53 25.47
CA LEU A 781 -29.56 23.31 25.81
C LEU A 781 -30.11 23.30 27.25
N GLY A 782 -29.62 24.16 28.14
CA GLY A 782 -30.06 24.18 29.55
C GLY A 782 -31.56 24.37 29.72
N GLY A 783 -32.21 25.13 28.82
CA GLY A 783 -33.66 25.32 28.84
C GLY A 783 -34.43 24.01 28.74
N VAL A 784 -34.09 23.16 27.77
CA VAL A 784 -34.75 21.86 27.54
C VAL A 784 -34.26 20.77 28.50
N CYS A 785 -32.98 20.82 28.93
CA CYS A 785 -32.41 19.84 29.84
C CYS A 785 -32.83 20.03 31.31
N LEU A 786 -33.17 21.26 31.74
CA LEU A 786 -33.45 21.56 33.16
C LEU A 786 -34.93 21.76 33.49
N THR A 787 -35.80 22.07 32.52
CA THR A 787 -37.25 22.25 32.77
C THR A 787 -37.96 20.93 33.08
N SER A 788 -37.57 19.79 32.48
CA SER A 788 -38.17 18.48 32.81
C SER A 788 -37.80 18.00 34.22
N ILE A 789 -36.57 18.31 34.69
CA ILE A 789 -36.07 17.95 36.03
C ILE A 789 -36.88 18.66 37.12
N GLN A 790 -37.37 19.88 36.86
CA GLN A 790 -38.29 20.57 37.76
C GLN A 790 -39.67 19.92 37.80
N SER A 791 -40.22 19.44 36.67
CA SER A 791 -41.53 18.77 36.65
C SER A 791 -41.57 17.45 37.44
N LEU A 792 -40.44 16.72 37.53
CA LEU A 792 -40.28 15.50 38.32
C LEU A 792 -40.07 15.75 39.84
N ARG A 793 -39.56 16.93 40.23
CA ARG A 793 -39.39 17.31 41.65
C ARG A 793 -40.67 17.83 42.31
N TYR A 794 -41.67 18.22 41.53
CA TYR A 794 -43.00 18.63 42.04
C TYR A 794 -44.05 17.51 42.02
N SER A 795 -43.67 16.29 41.61
CA SER A 795 -44.54 15.12 41.53
C SER A 795 -44.16 13.98 42.51
N TYR A 796 -43.32 14.27 43.51
CA TYR A 796 -43.09 13.45 44.70
C TYR A 796 -43.55 14.16 45.97
#